data_AF-A0A496TGY4-F1
#
_entry.id   AF-A0A496TGY4-F1
#
_cell.length_a   1.000
_cell.length_b   1.000
_cell.length_c   1.000
_cell.angle_alpha   90.00
_cell.angle_beta   90.00
_cell.angle_gamma   90.00
#
_symmetry.space_group_name_H-M   'P 1'
#
loop_
_entity.id
_entity.type
_entity.pdbx_description
1 polymer ?
#
loop_
_entity_poly.entity_id
_entity_poly.type
_entity_poly.pdbx_seq_one_letter_code
_entity_poly.pdbx_strand_id
1 'polypeptide(L)'
;ASDKQSICRTYYSNAFGHEREIEVNYKAERNAVYDYILDILDTCDINEIKTKRKVFLNNLRKSFSKALGMTARAANDVSLWEHSYMTASIFKALLGQSILENEFPVIKDKKEIENKKPFRIFSVGWDFFDFVSRSQTIPDVVGRIKVLEEIKEEIKNRIEAEFLLGNCIYEDDFGLHFLVPAAFDDKTIIKNQILKIFNEKTNGFLIPHLNLTDDGGKLTELLPEAVRELEKKKEIDFIPKWMVDWKDGLPRKKLICNVCGKGFYCEGDKEEICRTCKEIRNKGREEIKPQTRFIDEVAWNGREYENVALVVLNFDLENWLEGLFVRCLFIRKYDEKNLQKLKDFYNSELCSSNYDINKGFIENLLNLGALKAWVDGIDEAYNGALTQVNNRIDVYNSSGDFVKSILSNIKTSLEKLRKKLEEKDRNTVRKMFEELNKDKIEEQLKAEFRKIEDYLLGSENRDEKRKIVKKSTIAEIIEKIFLKNPSPSRLMRVWNNTKDFFEDLSTSLCEGSFVIERYILGITRSFNVDGRAWEVEISAKGKKERGEIVFDGNNGITVTPHINRFIEENKDVELKIKVTDRDWEEAENEFSVKKFKEKRSVRGYRTISVSPNMFIFLVPASKIIDFIIALKSKYIEQFGKVYGKLPLNVGVVYFKRKTPFFTVLDSARRFIGCFKVQKDLVKEIHDIKGSKISTDIGIIELPYKLGDGEIDYYHPYLIVEEGGIALKETRVKHVLSLENWEKIKIHPSFFDFEYLDTTVRRFDIVLGEDKKRTHPIVGNKGPRPYLLEDVDKFERLKEIFERIGSWTPIRDIEALAASKRQEWSEKGELGDRKAIYEELIDSALENKLRRFFDDKNWGNNV
;
A
#
# COMPACT_ATOMS: atom_id res chain seq x y z
N ALA A 1 9.85 11.92 -19.70
CA ALA A 1 9.23 10.72 -20.31
C ALA A 1 8.65 11.11 -21.66
N SER A 2 9.05 10.43 -22.74
CA SER A 2 8.72 10.78 -24.14
C SER A 2 7.45 10.10 -24.67
N ASP A 3 6.98 9.04 -24.01
CA ASP A 3 5.87 8.20 -24.50
C ASP A 3 4.53 8.79 -24.07
N LYS A 4 4.10 9.85 -24.77
CA LYS A 4 2.77 10.45 -24.56
C LYS A 4 1.70 9.48 -25.03
N GLN A 5 0.72 9.25 -24.17
CA GLN A 5 -0.42 8.39 -24.50
C GLN A 5 -1.40 9.10 -25.44
N SER A 6 -2.08 8.33 -26.29
CA SER A 6 -3.16 8.83 -27.13
C SER A 6 -4.38 9.18 -26.29
N ILE A 7 -5.09 10.26 -26.65
CA ILE A 7 -6.34 10.64 -25.97
C ILE A 7 -7.45 9.60 -26.18
N CYS A 8 -7.40 8.83 -27.28
CA CYS A 8 -8.40 7.81 -27.60
C CYS A 8 -8.19 6.50 -26.82
N ARG A 9 -7.00 6.31 -26.23
CA ARG A 9 -6.65 5.12 -25.47
C ARG A 9 -5.62 5.47 -24.41
N THR A 10 -6.11 5.88 -23.25
CA THR A 10 -5.27 6.33 -22.13
C THR A 10 -5.27 5.26 -21.03
N TYR A 11 -4.08 4.83 -20.64
CA TYR A 11 -3.88 3.97 -19.47
C TYR A 11 -3.53 4.82 -18.26
N TYR A 12 -4.12 4.45 -17.14
CA TYR A 12 -3.91 5.04 -15.84
C TYR A 12 -3.13 4.06 -14.98
N SER A 13 -1.92 4.43 -14.55
CA SER A 13 -1.09 3.61 -13.68
C SER A 13 -1.30 3.97 -12.21
N ASN A 14 -1.37 2.97 -11.33
CA ASN A 14 -1.21 3.20 -9.90
C ASN A 14 0.28 3.45 -9.56
N ALA A 15 0.60 3.84 -8.32
CA ALA A 15 1.99 4.10 -7.89
C ALA A 15 2.94 2.89 -8.05
N PHE A 16 2.38 1.70 -8.26
CA PHE A 16 3.07 0.41 -8.29
C PHE A 16 3.07 -0.22 -9.70
N GLY A 17 2.57 0.47 -10.72
CA GLY A 17 2.63 0.08 -12.11
C GLY A 17 1.44 -0.68 -12.66
N HIS A 18 0.43 -1.05 -11.86
CA HIS A 18 -0.79 -1.65 -12.40
C HIS A 18 -1.55 -0.62 -13.23
N GLU A 19 -1.83 -0.94 -14.49
CA GLU A 19 -2.48 -0.05 -15.44
C GLU A 19 -3.91 -0.49 -15.72
N ARG A 20 -4.83 0.48 -15.74
CA ARG A 20 -6.20 0.29 -16.23
C ARG A 20 -6.50 1.29 -17.34
N GLU A 21 -7.24 0.88 -18.35
CA GLU A 21 -7.74 1.81 -19.37
C GLU A 21 -8.78 2.73 -18.73
N ILE A 22 -8.69 4.04 -19.01
CA ILE A 22 -9.64 5.03 -18.52
C ILE A 22 -10.37 5.71 -19.68
N GLU A 23 -11.69 5.75 -19.57
CA GLU A 23 -12.54 6.53 -20.45
C GLU A 23 -13.06 7.74 -19.67
N VAL A 24 -12.57 8.92 -19.99
CA VAL A 24 -12.91 10.15 -19.27
C VAL A 24 -13.47 11.17 -20.24
N ASN A 25 -14.71 11.61 -19.99
CA ASN A 25 -15.28 12.75 -20.67
C ASN A 25 -14.69 14.05 -20.08
N TYR A 26 -13.48 14.42 -20.55
CA TYR A 26 -12.77 15.59 -20.06
C TYR A 26 -13.56 16.89 -20.18
N LYS A 27 -14.47 17.02 -21.17
CA LYS A 27 -15.31 18.20 -21.31
C LYS A 27 -16.33 18.29 -20.18
N ALA A 28 -17.00 17.19 -19.85
CA ALA A 28 -17.96 17.14 -18.76
C ALA A 28 -17.28 17.41 -17.41
N GLU A 29 -16.14 16.75 -17.14
CA GLU A 29 -15.39 16.96 -15.90
C GLU A 29 -14.89 18.40 -15.76
N ARG A 30 -14.39 19.01 -16.84
CA ARG A 30 -13.94 20.41 -16.83
C ARG A 30 -15.09 21.37 -16.56
N ASN A 31 -16.25 21.17 -17.17
CA ASN A 31 -17.42 22.01 -16.92
C ASN A 31 -17.86 21.93 -15.45
N ALA A 32 -17.95 20.70 -14.90
CA ALA A 32 -18.27 20.51 -13.48
C ALA A 32 -17.27 21.25 -12.56
N VAL A 33 -15.98 21.20 -12.88
CA VAL A 33 -14.95 21.94 -12.14
C VAL A 33 -15.13 23.46 -12.23
N TYR A 34 -15.47 23.99 -13.41
CA TYR A 34 -15.79 25.42 -13.55
C TYR A 34 -17.00 25.81 -12.72
N ASP A 35 -18.05 25.00 -12.71
CA ASP A 35 -19.23 25.24 -11.89
C ASP A 35 -18.87 25.26 -10.39
N TYR A 36 -18.03 24.34 -9.93
CA TYR A 36 -17.55 24.31 -8.54
C TYR A 36 -16.69 25.54 -8.18
N ILE A 37 -15.90 26.05 -9.12
CA ILE A 37 -15.07 27.25 -8.91
C ILE A 37 -15.96 28.50 -8.86
N LEU A 38 -16.91 28.62 -9.79
CA LEU A 38 -17.84 29.75 -9.85
C LEU A 38 -18.69 29.83 -8.58
N ASP A 39 -19.23 28.71 -8.07
CA ASP A 39 -19.98 28.68 -6.80
C ASP A 39 -19.18 29.27 -5.62
N ILE A 40 -17.87 29.01 -5.57
CA ILE A 40 -16.99 29.60 -4.54
C ILE A 40 -16.65 31.06 -4.81
N LEU A 41 -16.34 31.43 -6.06
CA LEU A 41 -15.94 32.80 -6.37
C LEU A 41 -17.12 33.77 -6.22
N ASP A 42 -18.32 33.36 -6.61
CA ASP A 42 -19.54 34.17 -6.52
C ASP A 42 -19.96 34.43 -5.07
N THR A 43 -19.50 33.60 -4.13
CA THR A 43 -19.79 33.74 -2.70
C THR A 43 -19.29 35.07 -2.11
N CYS A 44 -18.16 35.61 -2.59
CA CYS A 44 -17.55 36.88 -2.14
C CYS A 44 -17.40 37.09 -0.60
N ASP A 45 -17.61 36.07 0.23
CA ASP A 45 -17.51 36.11 1.70
C ASP A 45 -16.53 35.05 2.22
N ILE A 46 -15.58 35.47 3.06
CA ILE A 46 -14.50 34.60 3.53
C ILE A 46 -14.99 33.49 4.48
N ASN A 47 -16.04 33.74 5.27
CA ASN A 47 -16.59 32.75 6.19
C ASN A 47 -17.35 31.68 5.41
N GLU A 48 -18.14 32.10 4.43
CA GLU A 48 -18.85 31.18 3.55
C GLU A 48 -17.87 30.36 2.69
N ILE A 49 -16.80 30.97 2.16
CA ILE A 49 -15.70 30.24 1.50
C ILE A 49 -15.08 29.17 2.42
N LYS A 50 -14.80 29.51 3.69
CA LYS A 50 -14.29 28.54 4.67
C LYS A 50 -15.24 27.36 4.85
N THR A 51 -16.55 27.61 4.92
CA THR A 51 -17.57 26.54 5.05
C THR A 51 -17.72 25.69 3.78
N LYS A 52 -17.61 26.30 2.59
CA LYS A 52 -17.72 25.60 1.30
C LYS A 52 -16.44 24.84 0.91
N ARG A 53 -15.27 25.23 1.44
CA ARG A 53 -13.95 24.64 1.12
C ARG A 53 -13.95 23.12 1.13
N LYS A 54 -14.52 22.49 2.17
CA LYS A 54 -14.52 21.03 2.30
C LYS A 54 -15.32 20.35 1.17
N VAL A 55 -16.50 20.87 0.88
CA VAL A 55 -17.36 20.37 -0.20
C VAL A 55 -16.67 20.55 -1.55
N PHE A 56 -16.05 21.70 -1.77
CA PHE A 56 -15.27 21.99 -2.97
C PHE A 56 -14.11 21.03 -3.18
N LEU A 57 -13.26 20.83 -2.17
CA LEU A 57 -12.13 19.90 -2.25
C LEU A 57 -12.60 18.47 -2.51
N ASN A 58 -13.70 18.04 -1.90
CA ASN A 58 -14.29 16.72 -2.16
C ASN A 58 -14.79 16.58 -3.60
N ASN A 59 -15.44 17.60 -4.14
CA ASN A 59 -15.91 17.62 -5.53
C ASN A 59 -14.74 17.66 -6.52
N LEU A 60 -13.73 18.50 -6.28
CA LEU A 60 -12.49 18.52 -7.07
C LEU A 60 -11.77 17.18 -7.02
N ARG A 61 -11.66 16.54 -5.85
CA ARG A 61 -11.04 15.21 -5.72
C ARG A 61 -11.73 14.19 -6.62
N LYS A 62 -13.07 14.16 -6.64
CA LYS A 62 -13.83 13.24 -7.51
C LYS A 62 -13.52 13.45 -8.99
N SER A 63 -13.47 14.70 -9.46
CA SER A 63 -13.18 15.00 -10.87
C SER A 63 -11.71 14.81 -11.23
N PHE A 64 -10.79 15.39 -10.45
CA PHE A 64 -9.36 15.37 -10.74
C PHE A 64 -8.72 13.98 -10.56
N SER A 65 -9.29 13.10 -9.72
CA SER A 65 -8.77 11.72 -9.59
C SER A 65 -9.02 10.87 -10.83
N LYS A 66 -9.91 11.31 -11.74
CA LYS A 66 -10.14 10.65 -13.03
C LYS A 66 -9.10 11.07 -14.08
N ALA A 67 -8.42 12.19 -13.89
CA ALA A 67 -7.47 12.75 -14.85
C ALA A 67 -6.02 12.48 -14.45
N LEU A 68 -5.14 12.37 -15.43
CA LEU A 68 -3.70 12.20 -15.22
C LEU A 68 -3.01 13.53 -14.89
N GLY A 69 -2.09 13.53 -13.93
CA GLY A 69 -1.20 14.67 -13.69
C GLY A 69 -0.16 14.84 -14.80
N MET A 70 0.26 13.73 -15.42
CA MET A 70 1.12 13.71 -16.61
C MET A 70 0.64 12.64 -17.60
N THR A 71 0.64 12.96 -18.89
CA THR A 71 0.21 12.03 -19.95
C THR A 71 1.31 11.07 -20.42
N ALA A 72 2.55 11.30 -19.99
CA ALA A 72 3.67 10.43 -20.34
C ALA A 72 3.60 9.15 -19.51
N ARG A 73 3.54 8.00 -20.18
CA ARG A 73 3.16 6.72 -19.55
C ARG A 73 4.01 6.34 -18.35
N ALA A 74 5.32 6.50 -18.42
CA ALA A 74 6.19 6.19 -17.27
C ALA A 74 5.94 7.06 -16.03
N ALA A 75 5.35 8.26 -16.21
CA ALA A 75 5.17 9.30 -15.18
C ALA A 75 3.68 9.53 -14.83
N ASN A 76 2.77 8.73 -15.38
CA ASN A 76 1.32 8.90 -15.25
C ASN A 76 0.77 8.27 -13.95
N ASP A 77 1.64 7.86 -13.04
CA ASP A 77 1.37 7.22 -11.76
C ASP A 77 0.90 8.21 -10.68
N VAL A 78 0.48 9.42 -11.09
CA VAL A 78 -0.01 10.49 -10.22
C VAL A 78 -1.22 11.11 -10.93
N SER A 79 -2.37 11.20 -10.25
CA SER A 79 -3.53 11.86 -10.81
C SER A 79 -3.38 13.39 -10.75
N LEU A 80 -4.26 14.10 -11.46
CA LEU A 80 -4.34 15.55 -11.37
C LEU A 80 -4.68 16.01 -9.94
N TRP A 81 -5.39 15.17 -9.16
CA TRP A 81 -5.74 15.49 -7.78
C TRP A 81 -4.49 15.54 -6.89
N GLU A 82 -3.68 14.47 -6.83
CA GLU A 82 -2.48 14.46 -5.99
C GLU A 82 -1.46 15.51 -6.44
N HIS A 83 -1.37 15.76 -7.75
CA HIS A 83 -0.51 16.82 -8.27
C HIS A 83 -0.96 18.20 -7.76
N SER A 84 -2.26 18.51 -7.90
CA SER A 84 -2.82 19.81 -7.51
C SER A 84 -2.83 20.01 -6.00
N TYR A 85 -3.25 18.99 -5.23
CA TYR A 85 -3.35 19.06 -3.77
C TYR A 85 -1.98 19.27 -3.12
N MET A 86 -0.95 18.52 -3.54
CA MET A 86 0.39 18.69 -2.98
C MET A 86 1.04 19.99 -3.41
N THR A 87 0.81 20.45 -4.64
CA THR A 87 1.28 21.78 -5.10
C THR A 87 0.66 22.89 -4.26
N ALA A 88 -0.65 22.85 -4.03
CA ALA A 88 -1.35 23.81 -3.19
C ALA A 88 -0.87 23.75 -1.72
N SER A 89 -0.55 22.56 -1.21
CA SER A 89 -0.04 22.37 0.16
C SER A 89 1.36 22.95 0.34
N ILE A 90 2.26 22.73 -0.62
CA ILE A 90 3.60 23.34 -0.63
C ILE A 90 3.48 24.86 -0.74
N PHE A 91 2.64 25.37 -1.66
CA PHE A 91 2.41 26.80 -1.81
C PHE A 91 1.92 27.45 -0.52
N LYS A 92 0.94 26.82 0.15
CA LYS A 92 0.41 27.32 1.43
C LYS A 92 1.48 27.40 2.51
N ALA A 93 2.33 26.38 2.64
CA ALA A 93 3.43 26.39 3.61
C ALA A 93 4.48 27.47 3.28
N LEU A 94 4.86 27.65 2.00
CA LEU A 94 5.77 28.71 1.57
C LEU A 94 5.19 30.12 1.76
N LEU A 95 3.88 30.29 1.53
CA LEU A 95 3.19 31.54 1.78
C LEU A 95 3.15 31.85 3.28
N GLY A 96 2.83 30.86 4.11
CA GLY A 96 2.88 30.98 5.56
C GLY A 96 4.28 31.35 6.05
N GLN A 97 5.32 30.73 5.50
CA GLN A 97 6.72 31.07 5.78
C GLN A 97 7.00 32.55 5.46
N SER A 98 6.61 32.98 4.25
CA SER A 98 6.81 34.35 3.77
C SER A 98 6.12 35.39 4.68
N ILE A 99 4.91 35.07 5.16
CA ILE A 99 4.14 35.94 6.06
C ILE A 99 4.82 36.02 7.44
N LEU A 100 5.23 34.88 8.00
CA LEU A 100 5.84 34.81 9.33
C LEU A 100 7.21 35.49 9.38
N GLU A 101 7.99 35.40 8.30
CA GLU A 101 9.31 36.06 8.19
C GLU A 101 9.24 37.48 7.62
N ASN A 102 8.07 37.92 7.13
CA ASN A 102 7.88 39.21 6.46
C ASN A 102 8.81 39.40 5.23
N GLU A 103 9.06 38.32 4.48
CA GLU A 103 9.87 38.30 3.24
C GLU A 103 9.06 37.62 2.11
N PHE A 104 8.87 38.30 0.96
CA PHE A 104 8.13 37.72 -0.19
C PHE A 104 8.83 37.91 -1.54
N PRO A 105 9.05 36.83 -2.34
CA PRO A 105 8.94 35.42 -1.94
C PRO A 105 10.15 34.99 -1.11
N VAL A 106 9.93 34.21 -0.05
CA VAL A 106 11.04 33.63 0.76
C VAL A 106 11.91 32.64 -0.02
N ILE A 107 11.32 31.91 -0.98
CA ILE A 107 12.01 30.98 -1.88
C ILE A 107 11.82 31.43 -3.32
N LYS A 108 12.92 31.63 -4.05
CA LYS A 108 12.91 32.01 -5.48
C LYS A 108 12.99 30.81 -6.40
N ASP A 109 13.70 29.76 -6.00
CA ASP A 109 13.86 28.56 -6.79
C ASP A 109 13.97 27.28 -5.93
N LYS A 110 13.96 26.13 -6.61
CA LYS A 110 14.00 24.82 -5.94
C LYS A 110 15.30 24.58 -5.15
N LYS A 111 16.44 25.17 -5.54
CA LYS A 111 17.72 24.98 -4.85
C LYS A 111 17.73 25.69 -3.51
N GLU A 112 17.05 26.83 -3.41
CA GLU A 112 16.91 27.56 -2.14
C GLU A 112 16.14 26.76 -1.08
N ILE A 113 15.23 25.85 -1.48
CA ILE A 113 14.48 24.99 -0.54
C ILE A 113 15.42 24.10 0.28
N GLU A 114 16.45 23.52 -0.35
CA GLU A 114 17.39 22.63 0.35
C GLU A 114 18.23 23.39 1.39
N ASN A 115 18.55 24.66 1.11
CA ASN A 115 19.39 25.50 1.96
C ASN A 115 18.58 26.17 3.09
N LYS A 116 17.44 26.79 2.74
CA LYS A 116 16.59 27.53 3.68
C LYS A 116 15.67 26.63 4.50
N LYS A 117 15.43 25.38 4.05
CA LYS A 117 14.60 24.37 4.73
C LYS A 117 13.27 24.92 5.26
N PRO A 118 12.40 25.47 4.40
CA PRO A 118 11.24 26.26 4.82
C PRO A 118 10.05 25.43 5.34
N PHE A 119 10.23 24.13 5.60
CA PHE A 119 9.13 23.21 5.92
C PHE A 119 9.36 22.47 7.23
N ARG A 120 8.26 22.17 7.91
CA ARG A 120 8.17 21.22 9.03
C ARG A 120 6.92 20.35 8.88
N ILE A 121 6.87 19.23 9.59
CA ILE A 121 5.66 18.40 9.72
C ILE A 121 5.10 18.53 11.12
N PHE A 122 3.92 19.11 11.23
CA PHE A 122 3.13 19.11 12.47
C PHE A 122 2.26 17.86 12.50
N SER A 123 2.41 17.05 13.52
CA SER A 123 1.67 15.78 13.64
C SER A 123 0.84 15.71 14.91
N VAL A 124 -0.34 15.12 14.77
CA VAL A 124 -1.26 14.82 15.88
C VAL A 124 -1.53 13.32 15.86
N GLY A 125 -0.98 12.60 16.82
CA GLY A 125 -1.13 11.15 16.95
C GLY A 125 -1.89 10.71 18.20
N TRP A 126 -2.17 9.42 18.31
CA TRP A 126 -2.83 8.79 19.45
C TRP A 126 -2.61 7.26 19.45
N ASP A 127 -2.82 6.58 20.58
CA ASP A 127 -2.83 5.10 20.61
C ASP A 127 -4.20 4.57 20.15
N PHE A 128 -4.27 4.23 18.86
CA PHE A 128 -5.47 3.65 18.25
C PHE A 128 -5.95 2.40 18.98
N PHE A 129 -5.05 1.45 19.26
CA PHE A 129 -5.43 0.17 19.83
C PHE A 129 -5.82 0.28 21.30
N ASP A 130 -5.17 1.13 22.09
CA ASP A 130 -5.63 1.43 23.46
C ASP A 130 -7.05 2.02 23.46
N PHE A 131 -7.38 2.83 22.45
CA PHE A 131 -8.72 3.39 22.33
C PHE A 131 -9.75 2.33 21.95
N VAL A 132 -9.51 1.56 20.88
CA VAL A 132 -10.52 0.63 20.34
C VAL A 132 -10.62 -0.66 21.14
N SER A 133 -9.52 -1.19 21.68
CA SER A 133 -9.51 -2.47 22.40
C SER A 133 -10.31 -2.44 23.71
N ARG A 134 -10.61 -1.27 24.26
CA ARG A 134 -11.52 -1.10 25.41
C ARG A 134 -13.00 -1.39 25.12
N SER A 135 -13.31 -1.83 23.90
CA SER A 135 -14.67 -2.11 23.44
C SER A 135 -15.14 -3.49 23.85
N GLN A 136 -16.36 -3.60 24.37
CA GLN A 136 -16.95 -4.88 24.77
C GLN A 136 -17.83 -5.47 23.65
N THR A 137 -18.34 -4.62 22.76
CA THR A 137 -19.29 -4.98 21.70
C THR A 137 -18.92 -4.33 20.36
N ILE A 138 -19.54 -4.79 19.25
CA ILE A 138 -19.38 -4.17 17.92
C ILE A 138 -19.82 -2.69 17.93
N PRO A 139 -20.97 -2.30 18.52
CA PRO A 139 -21.33 -0.90 18.63
C PRO A 139 -20.31 -0.03 19.36
N ASP A 140 -19.62 -0.55 20.38
CA ASP A 140 -18.55 0.21 21.06
C ASP A 140 -17.40 0.55 20.12
N VAL A 141 -16.89 -0.43 19.37
CA VAL A 141 -15.75 -0.20 18.47
C VAL A 141 -16.14 0.70 17.31
N VAL A 142 -17.31 0.47 16.70
CA VAL A 142 -17.80 1.30 15.59
C VAL A 142 -18.03 2.74 16.05
N GLY A 143 -18.62 2.91 17.23
CA GLY A 143 -18.82 4.23 17.83
C GLY A 143 -17.51 4.97 18.06
N ARG A 144 -16.48 4.28 18.56
CA ARG A 144 -15.15 4.84 18.75
C ARG A 144 -14.50 5.24 17.43
N ILE A 145 -14.59 4.42 16.39
CA ILE A 145 -14.08 4.74 15.06
C ILE A 145 -14.78 5.98 14.50
N LYS A 146 -16.12 6.07 14.60
CA LYS A 146 -16.87 7.27 14.19
C LYS A 146 -16.41 8.53 14.94
N VAL A 147 -16.23 8.44 16.26
CA VAL A 147 -15.74 9.57 17.06
C VAL A 147 -14.31 9.94 16.70
N LEU A 148 -13.46 8.97 16.36
CA LEU A 148 -12.11 9.25 15.89
C LEU A 148 -12.11 10.01 14.56
N GLU A 149 -12.97 9.61 13.62
CA GLU A 149 -13.16 10.33 12.35
C GLU A 149 -13.70 11.76 12.58
N GLU A 150 -14.62 11.96 13.53
CA GLU A 150 -15.05 13.31 13.91
C GLU A 150 -13.91 14.16 14.48
N ILE A 151 -13.05 13.58 15.33
CA ILE A 151 -11.86 14.25 15.88
C ILE A 151 -10.91 14.64 14.75
N LYS A 152 -10.63 13.71 13.84
CA LYS A 152 -9.75 13.95 12.68
C LYS A 152 -10.26 15.11 11.83
N GLU A 153 -11.55 15.11 11.50
CA GLU A 153 -12.17 16.16 10.70
C GLU A 153 -12.17 17.53 11.41
N GLU A 154 -12.38 17.55 12.73
CA GLU A 154 -12.32 18.78 13.51
C GLU A 154 -10.89 19.35 13.58
N ILE A 155 -9.88 18.49 13.77
CA ILE A 155 -8.47 18.90 13.75
C ILE A 155 -8.08 19.45 12.37
N LYS A 156 -8.45 18.76 11.28
CA LYS A 156 -8.22 19.25 9.91
C LYS A 156 -8.87 20.61 9.70
N ASN A 157 -10.12 20.80 10.14
CA ASN A 157 -10.79 22.10 10.00
C ASN A 157 -10.04 23.21 10.74
N ARG A 158 -9.62 22.97 12.00
CA ARG A 158 -8.83 23.93 12.79
C ARG A 158 -7.54 24.32 12.07
N ILE A 159 -6.73 23.34 11.65
CA ILE A 159 -5.40 23.59 11.09
C ILE A 159 -5.50 24.15 9.66
N GLU A 160 -6.37 23.58 8.82
CA GLU A 160 -6.42 23.91 7.40
C GLU A 160 -7.24 25.15 7.08
N ALA A 161 -8.36 25.39 7.78
CA ALA A 161 -9.33 26.43 7.40
C ALA A 161 -9.39 27.59 8.41
N GLU A 162 -9.21 27.31 9.71
CA GLU A 162 -9.26 28.36 10.73
C GLU A 162 -7.91 29.03 10.93
N PHE A 163 -6.87 28.26 11.27
CA PHE A 163 -5.50 28.76 11.43
C PHE A 163 -4.77 29.00 10.12
N LEU A 164 -5.24 28.38 9.02
CA LEU A 164 -4.61 28.45 7.71
C LEU A 164 -3.12 28.04 7.72
N LEU A 165 -2.71 27.20 8.68
CA LEU A 165 -1.30 26.91 8.94
C LEU A 165 -0.70 25.97 7.88
N GLY A 166 -1.45 24.96 7.46
CA GLY A 166 -0.96 23.92 6.57
C GLY A 166 -2.09 23.06 6.02
N ASN A 167 -1.76 22.01 5.28
CA ASN A 167 -2.71 21.00 4.81
C ASN A 167 -2.26 19.62 5.28
N CYS A 168 -3.23 18.73 5.55
CA CYS A 168 -2.99 17.34 5.93
C CYS A 168 -2.44 16.57 4.72
N ILE A 169 -1.17 16.18 4.78
CA ILE A 169 -0.53 15.46 3.68
C ILE A 169 -0.58 13.95 3.88
N TYR A 170 -0.64 13.44 5.12
CA TYR A 170 -0.73 12.01 5.42
C TYR A 170 -1.64 11.75 6.63
N GLU A 171 -2.40 10.66 6.57
CA GLU A 171 -3.36 10.25 7.59
C GLU A 171 -3.46 8.73 7.62
N ASP A 172 -3.43 8.16 8.83
CA ASP A 172 -3.70 6.74 9.06
C ASP A 172 -4.52 6.52 10.36
N ASP A 173 -4.50 5.30 10.91
CA ASP A 173 -5.17 5.00 12.18
C ASP A 173 -4.48 5.64 13.40
N PHE A 174 -3.21 6.01 13.29
CA PHE A 174 -2.37 6.46 14.40
C PHE A 174 -2.18 7.97 14.45
N GLY A 175 -2.34 8.68 13.33
CA GLY A 175 -2.25 10.14 13.35
C GLY A 175 -2.56 10.88 12.05
N LEU A 176 -2.48 12.21 12.17
CA LEU A 176 -2.56 13.19 11.10
C LEU A 176 -1.24 13.93 10.98
N HIS A 177 -0.80 14.20 9.76
CA HIS A 177 0.46 14.87 9.48
C HIS A 177 0.25 16.04 8.52
N PHE A 178 0.62 17.24 8.94
CA PHE A 178 0.40 18.49 8.24
C PHE A 178 1.72 19.10 7.77
N LEU A 179 1.80 19.51 6.51
CA LEU A 179 2.91 20.32 6.01
C LEU A 179 2.71 21.77 6.45
N VAL A 180 3.64 22.30 7.24
CA VAL A 180 3.58 23.64 7.84
C VAL A 180 4.87 24.43 7.57
N PRO A 181 4.86 25.77 7.69
CA PRO A 181 6.05 26.61 7.61
C PRO A 181 7.08 26.28 8.69
N ALA A 182 8.37 26.45 8.39
CA ALA A 182 9.45 26.30 9.38
C ALA A 182 9.40 27.36 10.48
N ALA A 183 9.07 28.60 10.13
CA ALA A 183 8.95 29.73 11.06
C ALA A 183 7.78 29.59 12.06
N PHE A 184 6.95 28.55 11.95
CA PHE A 184 5.88 28.29 12.92
C PHE A 184 6.45 27.76 14.25
N ASP A 185 6.28 28.53 15.32
CA ASP A 185 6.75 28.20 16.67
C ASP A 185 5.66 28.26 17.77
N ASP A 186 4.53 28.94 17.53
CA ASP A 186 3.43 29.10 18.50
C ASP A 186 2.60 27.83 18.66
N LYS A 187 3.23 26.85 19.32
CA LYS A 187 2.64 25.55 19.66
C LYS A 187 1.51 25.69 20.67
N THR A 188 1.46 26.75 21.47
CA THR A 188 0.62 26.77 22.68
C THR A 188 -0.86 26.94 22.36
N ILE A 189 -1.21 27.89 21.48
CA ILE A 189 -2.60 28.13 21.09
C ILE A 189 -3.18 26.91 20.36
N ILE A 190 -2.45 26.41 19.37
CA ILE A 190 -2.88 25.25 18.56
C ILE A 190 -2.98 24.01 19.43
N LYS A 191 -1.98 23.76 20.30
CA LYS A 191 -2.02 22.67 21.26
C LYS A 191 -3.29 22.75 22.12
N ASN A 192 -3.56 23.87 22.76
CA ASN A 192 -4.73 24.00 23.63
C ASN A 192 -6.06 23.74 22.89
N GLN A 193 -6.19 24.22 21.66
CA GLN A 193 -7.38 23.95 20.85
C GLN A 193 -7.51 22.47 20.47
N ILE A 194 -6.40 21.80 20.10
CA ILE A 194 -6.43 20.38 19.79
C ILE A 194 -6.75 19.56 21.04
N LEU A 195 -6.10 19.83 22.18
CA LEU A 195 -6.35 19.14 23.44
C LEU A 195 -7.83 19.26 23.87
N LYS A 196 -8.44 20.42 23.63
CA LYS A 196 -9.87 20.66 23.91
C LYS A 196 -10.78 19.69 23.14
N ILE A 197 -10.49 19.43 21.85
CA ILE A 197 -11.27 18.49 21.02
C ILE A 197 -11.32 17.10 21.67
N PHE A 198 -10.18 16.57 22.11
CA PHE A 198 -10.13 15.24 22.75
C PHE A 198 -10.91 15.19 24.06
N ASN A 199 -10.83 16.25 24.88
CA ASN A 199 -11.61 16.37 26.11
C ASN A 199 -13.12 16.45 25.85
N GLU A 200 -13.56 17.19 24.84
CA GLU A 200 -14.97 17.33 24.49
C GLU A 200 -15.56 16.06 23.88
N LYS A 201 -14.82 15.42 22.96
CA LYS A 201 -15.29 14.25 22.21
C LYS A 201 -15.17 12.92 22.97
N THR A 202 -14.17 12.80 23.85
CA THR A 202 -13.87 11.52 24.52
C THR A 202 -13.75 11.62 26.05
N ASN A 203 -14.04 12.77 26.66
CA ASN A 203 -13.74 13.02 28.08
C ASN A 203 -12.24 12.83 28.43
N GLY A 204 -11.36 12.93 27.43
CA GLY A 204 -9.92 12.69 27.56
C GLY A 204 -9.52 11.21 27.70
N PHE A 205 -10.39 10.26 27.34
CA PHE A 205 -10.02 8.84 27.32
C PHE A 205 -8.98 8.54 26.23
N LEU A 206 -9.05 9.27 25.11
CA LEU A 206 -8.04 9.26 24.07
C LEU A 206 -7.08 10.42 24.30
N ILE A 207 -5.79 10.12 24.41
CA ILE A 207 -4.75 11.11 24.69
C ILE A 207 -4.02 11.43 23.38
N PRO A 208 -4.00 12.71 22.96
CA PRO A 208 -3.23 13.11 21.79
C PRO A 208 -1.73 13.25 22.09
N HIS A 209 -0.93 12.90 21.10
CA HIS A 209 0.51 13.16 21.05
C HIS A 209 0.81 14.16 19.95
N LEU A 210 1.38 15.31 20.32
CA LEU A 210 1.74 16.35 19.35
C LEU A 210 3.23 16.25 19.04
N ASN A 211 3.57 16.32 17.77
CA ASN A 211 4.95 16.36 17.31
C ASN A 211 5.13 17.49 16.30
N LEU A 212 6.29 18.14 16.31
CA LEU A 212 6.70 19.05 15.26
C LEU A 212 8.15 18.71 14.94
N THR A 213 8.41 18.25 13.71
CA THR A 213 9.76 17.87 13.26
C THR A 213 10.71 19.06 13.26
N ASP A 214 12.00 18.81 13.05
CA ASP A 214 12.94 19.87 12.69
C ASP A 214 12.67 20.44 11.29
N ASP A 215 13.37 21.53 10.98
CA ASP A 215 13.29 22.21 9.69
C ASP A 215 13.88 21.32 8.58
N GLY A 216 13.17 21.23 7.45
CA GLY A 216 13.60 20.41 6.31
C GLY A 216 13.21 20.98 4.95
N GLY A 217 13.86 20.45 3.92
CA GLY A 217 13.60 20.78 2.53
C GLY A 217 12.89 19.66 1.74
N LYS A 218 12.78 18.45 2.32
CA LYS A 218 12.32 17.24 1.62
C LYS A 218 11.31 16.46 2.44
N LEU A 219 10.21 16.08 1.79
CA LEU A 219 9.17 15.29 2.43
C LEU A 219 9.61 13.87 2.78
N THR A 220 10.49 13.27 1.97
CA THR A 220 11.09 11.94 2.20
C THR A 220 11.95 11.85 3.46
N GLU A 221 12.32 12.99 4.04
CA GLU A 221 13.07 13.06 5.30
C GLU A 221 12.10 13.36 6.45
N LEU A 222 11.30 14.41 6.30
CA LEU A 222 10.43 14.91 7.36
C LEU A 222 9.26 13.98 7.71
N LEU A 223 8.60 13.36 6.72
CA LEU A 223 7.40 12.55 6.99
C LEU A 223 7.74 11.24 7.72
N PRO A 224 8.72 10.44 7.27
CA PRO A 224 9.13 9.24 8.01
C PRO A 224 9.60 9.54 9.43
N GLU A 225 10.35 10.63 9.64
CA GLU A 225 10.70 11.13 10.98
C GLU A 225 9.44 11.40 11.81
N ALA A 226 8.50 12.16 11.27
CA ALA A 226 7.27 12.52 11.96
C ALA A 226 6.44 11.29 12.38
N VAL A 227 6.33 10.29 11.50
CA VAL A 227 5.63 9.03 11.79
C VAL A 227 6.32 8.27 12.92
N ARG A 228 7.65 8.07 12.84
CA ARG A 228 8.43 7.40 13.90
C ARG A 228 8.36 8.12 15.24
N GLU A 229 8.36 9.45 15.23
CA GLU A 229 8.26 10.25 16.46
C GLU A 229 6.89 10.12 17.16
N LEU A 230 5.82 9.75 16.45
CA LEU A 230 4.53 9.46 17.08
C LEU A 230 4.48 8.07 17.72
N GLU A 231 5.30 7.12 17.25
CA GLU A 231 5.34 5.76 17.84
C GLU A 231 6.08 5.72 19.19
N LYS A 232 6.92 6.72 19.47
CA LYS A 232 7.65 6.82 20.73
C LYS A 232 6.71 7.15 21.89
N LYS A 233 6.90 6.47 23.03
CA LYS A 233 6.22 6.82 24.28
C LYS A 233 6.63 8.24 24.70
N LYS A 234 5.67 9.14 24.85
CA LYS A 234 5.89 10.53 25.26
C LYS A 234 5.23 10.81 26.61
N GLU A 235 5.82 11.73 27.36
CA GLU A 235 5.20 12.28 28.56
C GLU A 235 3.87 12.96 28.21
N ILE A 236 2.88 12.76 29.07
CA ILE A 236 1.53 13.29 28.86
C ILE A 236 1.51 14.73 29.37
N ASP A 237 1.57 15.69 28.44
CA ASP A 237 1.37 17.12 28.73
C ASP A 237 -0.05 17.56 28.32
N PHE A 238 -1.02 16.81 28.86
CA PHE A 238 -2.46 16.93 28.66
C PHE A 238 -3.13 16.54 29.96
N ILE A 239 -3.95 17.41 30.55
CA ILE A 239 -4.79 17.03 31.69
C ILE A 239 -6.12 16.51 31.12
N PRO A 240 -6.36 15.20 31.15
CA PRO A 240 -7.61 14.64 30.65
C PRO A 240 -8.76 15.06 31.54
N LYS A 241 -9.92 15.34 30.95
CA LYS A 241 -11.12 15.74 31.69
C LYS A 241 -11.52 14.71 32.74
N TRP A 242 -11.42 13.42 32.41
CA TRP A 242 -11.65 12.38 33.42
C TRP A 242 -10.72 12.51 34.63
N MET A 243 -9.46 12.95 34.47
CA MET A 243 -8.56 13.13 35.62
C MET A 243 -9.03 14.27 36.53
N VAL A 244 -9.60 15.32 35.96
CA VAL A 244 -10.26 16.41 36.71
C VAL A 244 -11.48 15.88 37.46
N ASP A 245 -12.30 15.05 36.80
CA ASP A 245 -13.47 14.43 37.42
C ASP A 245 -13.11 13.54 38.63
N TRP A 246 -11.88 13.03 38.67
CA TRP A 246 -11.35 12.18 39.75
C TRP A 246 -10.66 12.94 40.89
N LYS A 247 -10.54 14.27 40.82
CA LYS A 247 -9.77 15.08 41.79
C LYS A 247 -10.20 14.83 43.24
N ASP A 248 -11.49 14.65 43.47
CA ASP A 248 -12.08 14.41 44.80
C ASP A 248 -12.39 12.92 45.06
N GLY A 249 -11.84 12.01 44.25
CA GLY A 249 -12.10 10.56 44.31
C GLY A 249 -13.40 10.12 43.63
N LEU A 250 -13.85 8.90 43.93
CA LEU A 250 -15.08 8.32 43.37
C LEU A 250 -16.31 9.06 43.95
N PRO A 251 -17.16 9.69 43.12
CA PRO A 251 -18.34 10.38 43.62
C PRO A 251 -19.34 9.44 44.31
N ARG A 252 -20.03 9.92 45.34
CA ARG A 252 -21.03 9.15 46.08
C ARG A 252 -22.14 8.64 45.15
N LYS A 253 -22.57 7.37 45.32
CA LYS A 253 -23.58 6.67 44.49
C LYS A 253 -23.20 6.53 43.01
N LYS A 254 -21.89 6.55 42.70
CA LYS A 254 -21.38 6.26 41.36
C LYS A 254 -20.44 5.08 41.37
N LEU A 255 -20.36 4.40 40.23
CA LEU A 255 -19.48 3.27 39.95
C LEU A 255 -18.60 3.59 38.72
N ILE A 256 -17.54 2.81 38.53
CA ILE A 256 -16.54 3.01 37.46
C ILE A 256 -17.02 2.32 36.18
N CYS A 257 -17.07 3.06 35.07
CA CYS A 257 -17.50 2.55 33.77
C CYS A 257 -16.75 1.28 33.31
N ASN A 258 -17.50 0.23 32.96
CA ASN A 258 -16.98 -1.06 32.52
C ASN A 258 -16.32 -1.04 31.12
N VAL A 259 -16.53 0.03 30.35
CA VAL A 259 -15.99 0.17 28.99
C VAL A 259 -14.70 0.98 28.99
N CYS A 260 -14.72 2.25 29.42
CA CYS A 260 -13.49 3.05 29.40
C CYS A 260 -12.58 2.85 30.62
N GLY A 261 -13.12 2.37 31.74
CA GLY A 261 -12.39 2.25 33.02
C GLY A 261 -12.02 3.60 33.64
N LYS A 262 -12.59 4.71 33.17
CA LYS A 262 -12.20 6.08 33.54
C LYS A 262 -13.38 6.99 33.94
N GLY A 263 -14.52 6.88 33.28
CA GLY A 263 -15.71 7.66 33.62
C GLY A 263 -16.56 7.01 34.71
N PHE A 264 -17.55 7.76 35.20
CA PHE A 264 -18.50 7.30 36.22
C PHE A 264 -19.91 7.09 35.67
N TYR A 265 -20.66 6.17 36.26
CA TYR A 265 -22.09 5.98 36.05
C TYR A 265 -22.84 5.88 37.38
N CYS A 266 -24.16 6.10 37.38
CA CYS A 266 -24.96 6.02 38.61
C CYS A 266 -25.22 4.57 39.00
N GLU A 267 -25.15 4.25 40.30
CA GLU A 267 -25.54 2.92 40.79
C GLU A 267 -26.95 2.55 40.30
N GLY A 268 -27.09 1.38 39.68
CA GLY A 268 -28.33 0.95 39.01
C GLY A 268 -28.43 1.28 37.51
N ASP A 269 -27.44 1.95 36.90
CA ASP A 269 -27.37 2.06 35.42
C ASP A 269 -27.15 0.68 34.81
N LYS A 270 -28.07 0.27 33.94
CA LYS A 270 -28.12 -1.08 33.36
C LYS A 270 -27.00 -1.39 32.38
N GLU A 271 -26.47 -0.38 31.70
CA GLU A 271 -25.36 -0.58 30.79
C GLU A 271 -24.02 -0.61 31.54
N GLU A 272 -24.00 -0.10 32.78
CA GLU A 272 -22.80 0.03 33.62
C GLU A 272 -21.69 0.84 32.92
N ILE A 273 -22.09 1.86 32.15
CA ILE A 273 -21.18 2.72 31.39
C ILE A 273 -21.40 4.20 31.69
N CYS A 274 -20.33 4.99 31.60
CA CYS A 274 -20.44 6.43 31.71
C CYS A 274 -21.18 7.04 30.51
N ARG A 275 -21.71 8.27 30.72
CA ARG A 275 -22.42 9.04 29.69
C ARG A 275 -21.68 9.11 28.36
N THR A 276 -20.39 9.44 28.37
CA THR A 276 -19.57 9.54 27.15
C THR A 276 -19.49 8.20 26.40
N CYS A 277 -19.29 7.08 27.10
CA CYS A 277 -19.30 5.76 26.48
C CYS A 277 -20.68 5.39 25.92
N LYS A 278 -21.77 5.81 26.58
CA LYS A 278 -23.13 5.62 26.08
C LYS A 278 -23.38 6.41 24.79
N GLU A 279 -22.97 7.67 24.73
CA GLU A 279 -23.04 8.50 23.53
C GLU A 279 -22.23 7.89 22.38
N ILE A 280 -21.00 7.43 22.65
CA ILE A 280 -20.15 6.71 21.67
C ILE A 280 -20.86 5.44 21.19
N ARG A 281 -21.34 4.59 22.10
CA ARG A 281 -22.04 3.34 21.78
C ARG A 281 -23.28 3.59 20.92
N ASN A 282 -24.06 4.62 21.22
CA ASN A 282 -25.26 4.99 20.46
C ASN A 282 -24.93 5.34 19.01
N LYS A 283 -23.85 6.12 18.77
CA LYS A 283 -23.36 6.36 17.39
C LYS A 283 -23.00 5.05 16.68
N GLY A 284 -22.47 4.07 17.40
CA GLY A 284 -22.17 2.74 16.85
C GLY A 284 -23.38 1.84 16.62
N ARG A 285 -24.54 2.13 17.23
CA ARG A 285 -25.80 1.41 17.00
C ARG A 285 -26.50 1.83 15.70
N GLU A 286 -26.16 3.00 15.16
CA GLU A 286 -26.65 3.45 13.86
C GLU A 286 -26.29 2.44 12.76
N GLU A 287 -27.29 2.08 11.96
CA GLU A 287 -27.13 1.09 10.91
C GLU A 287 -26.33 1.65 9.73
N ILE A 288 -25.33 0.89 9.26
CA ILE A 288 -24.54 1.21 8.07
C ILE A 288 -24.81 0.12 7.04
N LYS A 289 -25.82 0.33 6.19
CA LYS A 289 -26.15 -0.64 5.15
C LYS A 289 -25.05 -0.67 4.07
N PRO A 290 -24.74 -1.86 3.51
CA PRO A 290 -25.40 -3.15 3.76
C PRO A 290 -24.77 -3.99 4.89
N GLN A 291 -23.88 -3.45 5.73
CA GLN A 291 -23.14 -4.21 6.74
C GLN A 291 -23.95 -4.45 8.03
N THR A 292 -23.79 -5.62 8.64
CA THR A 292 -24.37 -5.89 9.96
C THR A 292 -23.65 -5.13 11.08
N ARG A 293 -24.35 -4.91 12.20
CA ARG A 293 -23.77 -4.45 13.48
C ARG A 293 -23.80 -5.51 14.58
N PHE A 294 -24.23 -6.72 14.26
CA PHE A 294 -24.47 -7.81 15.21
C PHE A 294 -23.56 -8.99 14.92
N ILE A 295 -22.88 -9.48 15.97
CA ILE A 295 -21.96 -10.61 15.85
C ILE A 295 -22.70 -11.91 15.47
N ASP A 296 -23.93 -12.07 15.95
CA ASP A 296 -24.80 -13.21 15.64
C ASP A 296 -25.11 -13.30 14.14
N GLU A 297 -25.25 -12.17 13.47
CA GLU A 297 -25.45 -12.12 12.03
C GLU A 297 -24.16 -12.47 11.27
N VAL A 298 -23.00 -11.97 11.71
CA VAL A 298 -21.70 -12.39 11.13
C VAL A 298 -21.49 -13.90 11.29
N ALA A 299 -21.90 -14.47 12.43
CA ALA A 299 -21.75 -15.90 12.72
C ALA A 299 -22.75 -16.80 11.97
N TRP A 300 -23.72 -16.24 11.26
CA TRP A 300 -24.81 -17.02 10.65
C TRP A 300 -24.45 -17.51 9.24
N ASN A 301 -24.45 -18.83 9.06
CA ASN A 301 -24.15 -19.46 7.76
C ASN A 301 -25.41 -19.86 6.95
N GLY A 302 -26.60 -19.46 7.41
CA GLY A 302 -27.88 -19.86 6.81
C GLY A 302 -28.58 -21.02 7.52
N ARG A 303 -27.85 -21.81 8.31
CA ARG A 303 -28.38 -22.98 9.03
C ARG A 303 -28.13 -22.92 10.53
N GLU A 304 -26.90 -22.59 10.92
CA GLU A 304 -26.44 -22.56 12.31
C GLU A 304 -25.43 -21.44 12.53
N TYR A 305 -25.06 -21.25 13.80
CA TYR A 305 -24.03 -20.29 14.19
C TYR A 305 -22.65 -20.96 14.14
N GLU A 306 -21.79 -20.45 13.25
CA GLU A 306 -20.39 -20.87 13.17
C GLU A 306 -19.47 -19.93 13.97
N ASN A 307 -18.17 -20.23 13.96
CA ASN A 307 -17.16 -19.33 14.51
C ASN A 307 -17.04 -18.06 13.65
N VAL A 308 -16.56 -16.99 14.27
CA VAL A 308 -16.27 -15.73 13.58
C VAL A 308 -14.76 -15.58 13.47
N ALA A 309 -14.31 -14.90 12.42
CA ALA A 309 -12.94 -14.49 12.24
C ALA A 309 -12.85 -12.96 12.18
N LEU A 310 -11.91 -12.40 12.94
CA LEU A 310 -11.45 -11.02 12.78
C LEU A 310 -10.15 -11.07 11.99
N VAL A 311 -10.14 -10.41 10.84
CA VAL A 311 -8.99 -10.34 9.95
C VAL A 311 -8.33 -8.98 10.09
N VAL A 312 -7.01 -8.98 10.13
CA VAL A 312 -6.16 -7.79 10.09
C VAL A 312 -5.25 -7.90 8.88
N LEU A 313 -5.39 -6.98 7.94
CA LEU A 313 -4.47 -6.80 6.84
C LEU A 313 -3.57 -5.60 7.15
N ASN A 314 -2.28 -5.70 6.87
CA ASN A 314 -1.33 -4.64 7.11
C ASN A 314 -0.29 -4.51 6.00
N PHE A 315 -0.14 -3.30 5.44
CA PHE A 315 0.98 -2.95 4.58
C PHE A 315 2.11 -2.32 5.39
N ASP A 316 3.35 -2.66 5.04
CA ASP A 316 4.53 -1.88 5.45
C ASP A 316 4.86 -0.84 4.38
N LEU A 317 4.76 0.44 4.76
CA LEU A 317 4.97 1.58 3.86
C LEU A 317 6.27 2.34 4.16
N GLU A 318 7.04 1.99 5.18
CA GLU A 318 8.16 2.83 5.67
C GLU A 318 9.15 3.17 4.55
N ASN A 319 9.69 2.15 3.89
CA ASN A 319 10.64 2.30 2.78
C ASN A 319 10.04 2.98 1.53
N TRP A 320 8.70 3.00 1.39
CA TRP A 320 8.03 3.76 0.34
C TRP A 320 7.94 5.25 0.70
N LEU A 321 7.63 5.58 1.96
CA LEU A 321 7.54 6.95 2.47
C LEU A 321 8.92 7.65 2.47
N GLU A 322 9.99 6.90 2.74
CA GLU A 322 11.39 7.36 2.61
C GLU A 322 11.85 7.51 1.15
N GLY A 323 11.03 7.02 0.21
CA GLY A 323 11.29 7.04 -1.22
C GLY A 323 12.34 6.04 -1.69
N LEU A 324 12.84 5.15 -0.82
CA LEU A 324 13.80 4.10 -1.19
C LEU A 324 13.25 3.20 -2.30
N PHE A 325 12.03 2.68 -2.12
CA PHE A 325 11.42 1.82 -3.14
C PHE A 325 10.90 2.58 -4.36
N VAL A 326 10.58 3.88 -4.22
CA VAL A 326 10.30 4.73 -5.38
C VAL A 326 11.56 4.90 -6.25
N ARG A 327 12.74 5.04 -5.61
CA ARG A 327 14.05 5.08 -6.28
C ARG A 327 14.45 3.74 -6.90
N CYS A 328 13.67 2.68 -6.73
CA CYS A 328 13.86 1.41 -7.45
C CYS A 328 13.01 1.33 -8.74
N LEU A 329 12.19 2.34 -9.03
CA LEU A 329 11.35 2.42 -10.21
C LEU A 329 11.98 3.34 -11.26
N PHE A 330 11.69 3.08 -12.52
CA PHE A 330 12.28 3.76 -13.66
C PHE A 330 11.26 4.65 -14.39
N ILE A 331 11.73 5.76 -14.94
CA ILE A 331 10.98 6.67 -15.81
C ILE A 331 11.37 6.50 -17.29
N ARG A 332 12.43 5.75 -17.55
CA ARG A 332 13.01 5.43 -18.87
C ARG A 332 13.68 4.07 -18.82
N LYS A 333 13.68 3.36 -19.96
CA LYS A 333 14.43 2.12 -20.11
C LYS A 333 15.93 2.39 -19.95
N TYR A 334 16.56 1.69 -19.02
CA TYR A 334 18.01 1.75 -18.82
C TYR A 334 18.73 0.86 -19.84
N ASP A 335 19.84 1.37 -20.36
CA ASP A 335 20.73 0.66 -21.29
C ASP A 335 22.17 1.11 -21.01
N GLU A 336 22.88 0.27 -20.26
CA GLU A 336 24.24 0.54 -19.80
C GLU A 336 25.21 0.77 -20.96
N LYS A 337 25.12 -0.05 -22.01
CA LYS A 337 26.02 0.02 -23.16
C LYS A 337 25.87 1.35 -23.91
N ASN A 338 24.64 1.74 -24.20
CA ASN A 338 24.38 3.00 -24.89
C ASN A 338 24.69 4.21 -24.00
N LEU A 339 24.47 4.10 -22.68
CA LEU A 339 24.82 5.17 -21.75
C LEU A 339 26.32 5.38 -21.68
N GLN A 340 27.10 4.31 -21.56
CA GLN A 340 28.57 4.40 -21.54
C GLN A 340 29.08 4.99 -22.86
N LYS A 341 28.56 4.51 -24.00
CA LYS A 341 28.90 5.03 -25.33
C LYS A 341 28.59 6.52 -25.47
N LEU A 342 27.45 6.99 -24.96
CA LEU A 342 27.09 8.41 -25.01
C LEU A 342 27.98 9.26 -24.09
N LYS A 343 28.31 8.75 -22.90
CA LYS A 343 29.21 9.41 -21.96
C LYS A 343 30.61 9.55 -22.54
N ASP A 344 31.14 8.50 -23.16
CA ASP A 344 32.45 8.50 -23.79
C ASP A 344 32.47 9.47 -24.97
N PHE A 345 31.39 9.51 -25.78
CA PHE A 345 31.23 10.51 -26.84
C PHE A 345 31.36 11.94 -26.31
N TYR A 346 30.58 12.33 -25.29
CA TYR A 346 30.63 13.68 -24.72
C TYR A 346 31.98 14.10 -24.13
N ASN A 347 32.81 13.13 -23.78
CA ASN A 347 34.15 13.33 -23.23
C ASN A 347 35.27 13.11 -24.25
N SER A 348 34.94 12.77 -25.50
CA SER A 348 35.89 12.55 -26.59
C SER A 348 36.10 13.79 -27.47
N GLU A 349 37.17 13.77 -28.27
CA GLU A 349 37.51 14.78 -29.27
C GLU A 349 36.48 14.88 -30.40
N LEU A 350 35.70 13.80 -30.59
CA LEU A 350 34.62 13.70 -31.59
C LEU A 350 33.41 14.57 -31.24
N CYS A 351 33.27 15.00 -29.98
CA CYS A 351 32.16 15.82 -29.51
C CYS A 351 32.59 17.28 -29.33
N SER A 352 31.80 18.18 -29.89
CA SER A 352 31.94 19.63 -29.70
C SER A 352 31.38 20.09 -28.34
N SER A 353 31.63 21.35 -27.97
CA SER A 353 31.08 21.96 -26.76
C SER A 353 29.55 21.99 -26.71
N ASN A 354 28.89 21.94 -27.87
CA ASN A 354 27.44 21.97 -28.02
C ASN A 354 26.82 20.56 -28.05
N TYR A 355 27.58 19.53 -27.69
CA TYR A 355 27.15 18.12 -27.69
C TYR A 355 26.75 17.59 -29.08
N ASP A 356 27.32 18.18 -30.14
CA ASP A 356 27.17 17.73 -31.53
C ASP A 356 28.54 17.26 -32.07
N ILE A 357 28.55 16.62 -33.24
CA ILE A 357 29.80 16.18 -33.89
C ILE A 357 30.76 17.36 -34.06
N ASN A 358 32.01 17.18 -33.63
CA ASN A 358 33.07 18.15 -33.82
C ASN A 358 33.50 18.18 -35.29
N LYS A 359 32.89 19.09 -36.06
CA LYS A 359 33.19 19.26 -37.49
C LYS A 359 34.67 19.52 -37.73
N GLY A 360 35.31 20.36 -36.90
CA GLY A 360 36.74 20.66 -37.03
C GLY A 360 37.62 19.42 -36.87
N PHE A 361 37.25 18.49 -35.99
CA PHE A 361 37.94 17.20 -35.86
C PHE A 361 37.75 16.32 -37.09
N ILE A 362 36.51 16.18 -37.59
CA ILE A 362 36.22 15.37 -38.80
C ILE A 362 36.93 15.96 -40.02
N GLU A 363 36.89 17.27 -40.20
CA GLU A 363 37.60 17.97 -41.26
C GLU A 363 39.10 17.74 -41.17
N ASN A 364 39.68 17.82 -39.96
CA ASN A 364 41.09 17.51 -39.79
C ASN A 364 41.40 16.04 -40.08
N LEU A 365 40.55 15.10 -39.70
CA LEU A 365 40.76 13.66 -39.93
C LEU A 365 40.66 13.28 -41.42
N LEU A 366 39.81 13.98 -42.18
CA LEU A 366 39.53 13.68 -43.59
C LEU A 366 40.01 14.78 -44.55
N ASN A 367 40.89 15.68 -44.11
CA ASN A 367 41.52 16.64 -45.00
C ASN A 367 42.48 15.91 -45.94
N LEU A 368 42.00 15.64 -47.15
CA LEU A 368 42.65 14.88 -48.22
C LEU A 368 42.74 15.71 -49.53
N GLY A 369 42.93 17.03 -49.43
CA GLY A 369 42.96 17.93 -50.58
C GLY A 369 44.06 17.65 -51.62
N ALA A 370 45.27 17.24 -51.20
CA ALA A 370 46.35 16.88 -52.12
C ALA A 370 46.07 15.54 -52.82
N LEU A 371 45.39 14.62 -52.12
CA LEU A 371 44.90 13.38 -52.72
C LEU A 371 43.87 13.64 -53.82
N LYS A 372 42.93 14.57 -53.58
CA LYS A 372 41.96 15.01 -54.59
C LYS A 372 42.66 15.55 -55.85
N ALA A 373 43.62 16.47 -55.68
CA ALA A 373 44.40 17.03 -56.78
C ALA A 373 45.13 15.95 -57.60
N TRP A 374 45.72 14.95 -56.92
CA TRP A 374 46.40 13.84 -57.58
C TRP A 374 45.43 12.92 -58.34
N VAL A 375 44.26 12.64 -57.76
CA VAL A 375 43.21 11.86 -58.41
C VAL A 375 42.63 12.60 -59.62
N ASP A 376 42.59 13.94 -59.59
CA ASP A 376 42.11 14.79 -60.68
C ASP A 376 43.15 15.00 -61.81
N GLY A 377 44.35 14.44 -61.68
CA GLY A 377 45.35 14.36 -62.75
C GLY A 377 46.62 15.20 -62.56
N ILE A 378 46.80 15.83 -61.38
CA ILE A 378 48.00 16.61 -61.06
C ILE A 378 49.05 15.70 -60.43
N ASP A 379 50.02 15.22 -61.22
CA ASP A 379 51.02 14.25 -60.77
C ASP A 379 51.95 14.82 -59.68
N GLU A 380 52.24 16.13 -59.70
CA GLU A 380 53.07 16.81 -58.69
C GLU A 380 52.48 16.73 -57.28
N ALA A 381 51.17 16.48 -57.15
CA ALA A 381 50.48 16.36 -55.87
C ALA A 381 50.71 15.00 -55.17
N TYR A 382 51.36 14.02 -55.83
CA TYR A 382 51.53 12.66 -55.31
C TYR A 382 52.22 12.59 -53.94
N ASN A 383 53.38 13.23 -53.79
CA ASN A 383 54.13 13.21 -52.52
C ASN A 383 53.35 13.90 -51.39
N GLY A 384 52.60 14.95 -51.74
CA GLY A 384 51.68 15.63 -50.82
C GLY A 384 50.53 14.73 -50.40
N ALA A 385 49.94 13.98 -51.32
CA ALA A 385 48.86 13.03 -51.04
C ALA A 385 49.31 11.91 -50.09
N LEU A 386 50.48 11.31 -50.33
CA LEU A 386 51.01 10.23 -49.48
C LEU A 386 51.32 10.74 -48.05
N THR A 387 51.97 11.90 -47.95
CA THR A 387 52.24 12.57 -46.67
C THR A 387 50.94 12.89 -45.93
N GLN A 388 49.94 13.41 -46.64
CA GLN A 388 48.65 13.76 -46.07
C GLN A 388 47.92 12.53 -45.52
N VAL A 389 47.84 11.43 -46.28
CA VAL A 389 47.20 10.18 -45.83
C VAL A 389 47.88 9.62 -44.58
N ASN A 390 49.23 9.59 -44.54
CA ASN A 390 49.97 9.17 -43.35
C ASN A 390 49.66 10.06 -42.14
N ASN A 391 49.67 11.38 -42.31
CA ASN A 391 49.31 12.30 -41.23
C ASN A 391 47.88 12.06 -40.72
N ARG A 392 46.91 11.70 -41.59
CA ARG A 392 45.54 11.36 -41.14
C ARG A 392 45.48 10.06 -40.36
N ILE A 393 46.25 9.06 -40.76
CA ILE A 393 46.43 7.81 -39.98
C ILE A 393 47.03 8.14 -38.61
N ASP A 394 47.98 9.08 -38.53
CA ASP A 394 48.60 9.50 -37.26
C ASP A 394 47.64 10.29 -36.37
N VAL A 395 46.80 11.17 -36.94
CA VAL A 395 45.72 11.85 -36.21
C VAL A 395 44.77 10.82 -35.58
N TYR A 396 44.38 9.79 -36.33
CA TYR A 396 43.58 8.69 -35.78
C TYR A 396 44.34 7.93 -34.67
N ASN A 397 45.61 7.56 -34.90
CA ASN A 397 46.40 6.79 -33.93
C ASN A 397 46.67 7.57 -32.63
N SER A 398 46.67 8.90 -32.71
CA SER A 398 46.84 9.79 -31.55
C SER A 398 45.53 10.09 -30.81
N SER A 399 44.37 9.70 -31.36
CA SER A 399 43.07 9.93 -30.73
C SER A 399 42.83 9.00 -29.53
N GLY A 400 41.90 9.37 -28.64
CA GLY A 400 41.47 8.51 -27.53
C GLY A 400 40.87 7.16 -27.98
N ASP A 401 40.87 6.17 -27.08
CA ASP A 401 40.44 4.79 -27.37
C ASP A 401 39.01 4.70 -27.89
N PHE A 402 38.12 5.54 -27.37
CA PHE A 402 36.74 5.63 -27.86
C PHE A 402 36.66 6.02 -29.34
N VAL A 403 37.37 7.08 -29.73
CA VAL A 403 37.39 7.57 -31.12
C VAL A 403 37.97 6.52 -32.05
N LYS A 404 39.04 5.83 -31.62
CA LYS A 404 39.62 4.70 -32.35
C LYS A 404 38.60 3.59 -32.54
N SER A 405 37.88 3.20 -31.49
CA SER A 405 36.83 2.18 -31.59
C SER A 405 35.74 2.56 -32.61
N ILE A 406 35.24 3.80 -32.53
CA ILE A 406 34.12 4.27 -33.39
C ILE A 406 34.55 4.43 -34.85
N LEU A 407 35.77 4.92 -35.10
CA LEU A 407 36.26 5.25 -36.45
C LEU A 407 37.21 4.19 -37.03
N SER A 408 37.22 2.97 -36.48
CA SER A 408 38.10 1.86 -36.92
C SER A 408 37.95 1.52 -38.40
N ASN A 409 36.74 1.63 -38.95
CA ASN A 409 36.49 1.46 -40.39
C ASN A 409 37.18 2.55 -41.23
N ILE A 410 37.21 3.80 -40.73
CA ILE A 410 37.89 4.91 -41.42
C ILE A 410 39.40 4.65 -41.46
N LYS A 411 39.99 4.21 -40.34
CA LYS A 411 41.41 3.82 -40.30
C LYS A 411 41.71 2.75 -41.35
N THR A 412 40.89 1.69 -41.38
CA THR A 412 41.04 0.59 -42.33
C THR A 412 40.97 1.09 -43.78
N SER A 413 40.04 2.01 -44.07
CA SER A 413 39.93 2.62 -45.39
C SER A 413 41.14 3.50 -45.73
N LEU A 414 41.65 4.29 -44.79
CA LEU A 414 42.86 5.11 -44.97
C LEU A 414 44.11 4.25 -45.21
N GLU A 415 44.26 3.11 -44.50
CA GLU A 415 45.40 2.20 -44.69
C GLU A 415 45.34 1.48 -46.04
N LYS A 416 44.16 1.02 -46.46
CA LYS A 416 43.97 0.45 -47.80
C LYS A 416 44.22 1.51 -48.87
N LEU A 417 43.77 2.74 -48.64
CA LEU A 417 43.97 3.86 -49.57
C LEU A 417 45.45 4.19 -49.70
N ARG A 418 46.21 4.21 -48.59
CA ARG A 418 47.67 4.36 -48.59
C ARG A 418 48.34 3.30 -49.46
N LYS A 419 48.00 2.03 -49.25
CA LYS A 419 48.58 0.91 -50.03
C LYS A 419 48.30 1.08 -51.53
N LYS A 420 47.06 1.42 -51.89
CA LYS A 420 46.68 1.63 -53.31
C LYS A 420 47.33 2.87 -53.92
N LEU A 421 47.58 3.90 -53.11
CA LEU A 421 48.32 5.09 -53.51
C LEU A 421 49.82 4.77 -53.73
N GLU A 422 50.43 3.92 -52.91
CA GLU A 422 51.79 3.41 -53.13
C GLU A 422 51.91 2.60 -54.43
N GLU A 423 50.88 1.81 -54.75
CA GLU A 423 50.75 1.06 -56.02
C GLU A 423 50.46 1.97 -57.24
N LYS A 424 50.25 3.28 -57.04
CA LYS A 424 49.85 4.28 -58.05
C LYS A 424 48.57 3.90 -58.83
N ASP A 425 47.67 3.14 -58.21
CA ASP A 425 46.37 2.75 -58.78
C ASP A 425 45.35 3.89 -58.64
N ARG A 426 45.47 4.89 -59.53
CA ARG A 426 44.65 6.12 -59.51
C ARG A 426 43.15 5.83 -59.59
N ASN A 427 42.73 4.82 -60.35
CA ASN A 427 41.32 4.48 -60.53
C ASN A 427 40.70 3.91 -59.23
N THR A 428 41.40 3.01 -58.55
CA THR A 428 40.94 2.46 -57.27
C THR A 428 41.00 3.48 -56.15
N VAL A 429 42.07 4.29 -56.10
CA VAL A 429 42.19 5.39 -55.13
C VAL A 429 41.05 6.40 -55.29
N ARG A 430 40.64 6.75 -56.52
CA ARG A 430 39.50 7.63 -56.78
C ARG A 430 38.22 7.11 -56.12
N LYS A 431 37.88 5.84 -56.37
CA LYS A 431 36.67 5.20 -55.80
C LYS A 431 36.71 5.20 -54.27
N MET A 432 37.84 4.85 -53.68
CA MET A 432 37.99 4.80 -52.22
C MET A 432 37.96 6.19 -51.57
N PHE A 433 38.48 7.22 -52.26
CA PHE A 433 38.41 8.60 -51.81
C PHE A 433 36.96 9.11 -51.78
N GLU A 434 36.15 8.79 -52.79
CA GLU A 434 34.73 9.13 -52.83
C GLU A 434 33.93 8.50 -51.67
N GLU A 435 34.35 7.33 -51.19
CA GLU A 435 33.76 6.66 -50.01
C GLU A 435 34.12 7.35 -48.68
N LEU A 436 35.25 8.06 -48.62
CA LEU A 436 35.71 8.83 -47.45
C LEU A 436 35.15 10.26 -47.44
N ASN A 437 33.88 10.41 -47.81
CA ASN A 437 33.19 11.70 -47.83
C ASN A 437 32.92 12.19 -46.39
N LYS A 438 33.55 13.32 -46.03
CA LYS A 438 33.46 13.93 -44.70
C LYS A 438 32.02 14.27 -44.28
N ASP A 439 31.21 14.79 -45.20
CA ASP A 439 29.85 15.25 -44.89
C ASP A 439 28.94 14.04 -44.61
N LYS A 440 29.09 12.98 -45.41
CA LYS A 440 28.35 11.72 -45.22
C LYS A 440 28.70 11.05 -43.89
N ILE A 441 29.99 11.02 -43.53
CA ILE A 441 30.46 10.44 -42.27
C ILE A 441 29.95 11.27 -41.07
N GLU A 442 30.01 12.59 -41.17
CA GLU A 442 29.45 13.49 -40.15
C GLU A 442 27.95 13.21 -39.94
N GLU A 443 27.16 13.15 -41.02
CA GLU A 443 25.72 12.89 -40.96
C GLU A 443 25.40 11.53 -40.33
N GLN A 444 26.16 10.48 -40.67
CA GLN A 444 26.00 9.14 -40.10
C GLN A 444 26.25 9.13 -38.60
N LEU A 445 27.37 9.69 -38.15
CA LEU A 445 27.71 9.76 -36.72
C LEU A 445 26.69 10.62 -35.96
N LYS A 446 26.27 11.73 -36.56
CA LYS A 446 25.26 12.62 -35.99
C LYS A 446 23.91 11.93 -35.83
N ALA A 447 23.48 11.19 -36.85
CA ALA A 447 22.24 10.41 -36.78
C ALA A 447 22.32 9.31 -35.70
N GLU A 448 23.47 8.62 -35.60
CA GLU A 448 23.70 7.59 -34.59
C GLU A 448 23.62 8.14 -33.16
N PHE A 449 24.38 9.18 -32.82
CA PHE A 449 24.37 9.74 -31.47
C PHE A 449 23.07 10.45 -31.13
N ARG A 450 22.41 11.11 -32.10
CA ARG A 450 21.06 11.66 -31.89
C ARG A 450 20.06 10.57 -31.56
N LYS A 451 20.11 9.43 -32.23
CA LYS A 451 19.24 8.29 -31.92
C LYS A 451 19.47 7.77 -30.50
N ILE A 452 20.72 7.69 -30.05
CA ILE A 452 21.08 7.31 -28.67
C ILE A 452 20.58 8.37 -27.66
N GLU A 453 20.78 9.67 -27.94
CA GLU A 453 20.28 10.76 -27.11
C GLU A 453 18.76 10.75 -26.99
N ASP A 454 18.04 10.57 -28.10
CA ASP A 454 16.58 10.53 -28.12
C ASP A 454 16.06 9.36 -27.28
N TYR A 455 16.69 8.19 -27.41
CA TYR A 455 16.38 6.99 -26.65
C TYR A 455 16.63 7.17 -25.13
N LEU A 456 17.83 7.63 -24.74
CA LEU A 456 18.23 7.71 -23.33
C LEU A 456 17.71 8.97 -22.62
N LEU A 457 17.77 10.13 -23.28
CA LEU A 457 17.53 11.43 -22.66
C LEU A 457 16.15 12.00 -23.00
N GLY A 458 15.59 11.64 -24.15
CA GLY A 458 14.36 12.26 -24.68
C GLY A 458 14.54 13.74 -25.02
N SER A 459 13.46 14.45 -25.30
CA SER A 459 13.50 15.84 -25.76
C SER A 459 13.47 16.87 -24.64
N GLU A 460 12.88 16.55 -23.49
CA GLU A 460 12.71 17.50 -22.39
C GLU A 460 14.01 17.75 -21.61
N ASN A 461 14.32 19.02 -21.31
CA ASN A 461 15.52 19.46 -20.57
C ASN A 461 16.83 18.81 -21.08
N ARG A 462 16.94 18.61 -22.40
CA ARG A 462 18.05 17.85 -23.01
C ARG A 462 19.41 18.43 -22.68
N ASP A 463 19.57 19.75 -22.68
CA ASP A 463 20.85 20.40 -22.39
C ASP A 463 21.31 20.23 -20.95
N GLU A 464 20.37 20.18 -20.00
CA GLU A 464 20.69 19.86 -18.61
C GLU A 464 21.11 18.40 -18.47
N LYS A 465 20.37 17.48 -19.11
CA LYS A 465 20.70 16.04 -19.14
C LYS A 465 22.07 15.77 -19.77
N ARG A 466 22.41 16.45 -20.86
CA ARG A 466 23.74 16.41 -21.49
C ARG A 466 24.85 16.78 -20.50
N LYS A 467 24.66 17.87 -19.76
CA LYS A 467 25.60 18.30 -18.70
C LYS A 467 25.73 17.24 -17.61
N ILE A 468 24.62 16.62 -17.19
CA ILE A 468 24.61 15.55 -16.18
C ILE A 468 25.41 14.34 -16.68
N VAL A 469 25.15 13.84 -17.89
CA VAL A 469 25.84 12.67 -18.47
C VAL A 469 27.34 12.93 -18.59
N LYS A 470 27.72 14.12 -19.07
CA LYS A 470 29.13 14.49 -19.22
C LYS A 470 29.87 14.51 -17.88
N LYS A 471 29.30 15.19 -16.86
CA LYS A 471 30.00 15.53 -15.61
C LYS A 471 29.81 14.56 -14.45
N SER A 472 28.75 13.76 -14.42
CA SER A 472 28.38 12.95 -13.25
C SER A 472 28.85 11.50 -13.39
N THR A 473 28.94 10.78 -12.28
CA THR A 473 29.15 9.32 -12.26
C THR A 473 27.97 8.56 -12.86
N ILE A 474 28.15 7.29 -13.25
CA ILE A 474 27.05 6.46 -13.78
C ILE A 474 25.90 6.34 -12.77
N ALA A 475 26.20 6.14 -11.49
CA ALA A 475 25.19 6.07 -10.43
C ALA A 475 24.36 7.36 -10.33
N GLU A 476 25.01 8.53 -10.36
CA GLU A 476 24.31 9.83 -10.35
C GLU A 476 23.48 10.08 -11.62
N ILE A 477 23.94 9.57 -12.78
CA ILE A 477 23.19 9.66 -14.03
C ILE A 477 21.92 8.81 -13.93
N ILE A 478 22.03 7.58 -13.42
CA ILE A 478 20.88 6.69 -13.17
C ILE A 478 19.86 7.40 -12.29
N GLU A 479 20.29 7.90 -11.13
CA GLU A 479 19.43 8.59 -10.17
C GLU A 479 18.72 9.82 -10.77
N LYS A 480 19.44 10.67 -11.52
CA LYS A 480 18.88 11.94 -12.02
C LYS A 480 18.07 11.82 -13.32
N ILE A 481 18.33 10.80 -14.14
CA ILE A 481 17.74 10.68 -15.49
C ILE A 481 16.78 9.51 -15.61
N PHE A 482 17.11 8.36 -15.01
CA PHE A 482 16.41 7.10 -15.25
C PHE A 482 15.42 6.72 -14.16
N LEU A 483 15.66 7.11 -12.91
CA LEU A 483 14.80 6.71 -11.78
C LEU A 483 13.60 7.65 -11.60
N LYS A 484 12.53 7.11 -11.01
CA LYS A 484 11.41 7.93 -10.53
C LYS A 484 11.84 8.70 -9.29
N ASN A 485 11.53 9.99 -9.28
CA ASN A 485 11.74 10.82 -8.09
C ASN A 485 10.59 10.61 -7.10
N PRO A 486 10.88 10.47 -5.79
CA PRO A 486 9.87 10.44 -4.73
C PRO A 486 9.29 11.84 -4.48
N SER A 487 8.58 12.37 -5.49
CA SER A 487 7.92 13.65 -5.37
C SER A 487 6.78 13.57 -4.34
N PRO A 488 6.42 14.67 -3.66
CA PRO A 488 5.35 14.68 -2.67
C PRO A 488 4.03 14.10 -3.19
N SER A 489 3.65 14.39 -4.43
CA SER A 489 2.45 13.81 -5.07
C SER A 489 2.54 12.29 -5.29
N ARG A 490 3.74 11.77 -5.59
CA ARG A 490 3.94 10.33 -5.79
C ARG A 490 3.90 9.58 -4.46
N LEU A 491 4.50 10.15 -3.41
CA LEU A 491 4.35 9.63 -2.06
C LEU A 491 2.85 9.61 -1.68
N MET A 492 2.12 10.70 -1.94
CA MET A 492 0.67 10.75 -1.74
C MET A 492 -0.09 9.65 -2.46
N ARG A 493 0.33 9.33 -3.68
CA ARG A 493 -0.27 8.25 -4.45
C ARG A 493 -0.06 6.88 -3.82
N VAL A 494 1.13 6.59 -3.28
CA VAL A 494 1.45 5.28 -2.67
C VAL A 494 0.41 4.92 -1.62
N TRP A 495 0.17 5.79 -0.63
CA TRP A 495 -0.75 5.48 0.47
C TRP A 495 -2.23 5.62 0.07
N ASN A 496 -2.56 6.49 -0.89
CA ASN A 496 -3.91 6.50 -1.44
C ASN A 496 -4.22 5.18 -2.15
N ASN A 497 -3.27 4.59 -2.90
CA ASN A 497 -3.52 3.34 -3.62
C ASN A 497 -3.61 2.10 -2.74
N THR A 498 -2.89 2.05 -1.63
CA THR A 498 -3.08 0.99 -0.65
C THR A 498 -4.41 1.14 0.09
N LYS A 499 -4.85 2.38 0.38
CA LYS A 499 -6.19 2.65 0.91
C LYS A 499 -7.29 2.26 -0.07
N ASP A 500 -7.19 2.70 -1.33
CA ASP A 500 -8.13 2.38 -2.42
C ASP A 500 -8.27 0.85 -2.55
N PHE A 501 -7.15 0.11 -2.49
CA PHE A 501 -7.16 -1.36 -2.53
C PHE A 501 -7.95 -1.99 -1.38
N PHE A 502 -7.80 -1.49 -0.15
CA PHE A 502 -8.57 -1.98 1.00
C PHE A 502 -10.04 -1.55 0.97
N GLU A 503 -10.36 -0.35 0.48
CA GLU A 503 -11.75 0.10 0.28
C GLU A 503 -12.47 -0.76 -0.78
N ASP A 504 -11.79 -1.05 -1.90
CA ASP A 504 -12.29 -1.96 -2.94
C ASP A 504 -12.48 -3.38 -2.40
N LEU A 505 -11.54 -3.85 -1.56
CA LEU A 505 -11.64 -5.16 -0.91
C LEU A 505 -12.81 -5.21 0.08
N SER A 506 -12.99 -4.18 0.90
CA SER A 506 -14.11 -4.06 1.83
C SER A 506 -15.46 -4.11 1.11
N THR A 507 -15.56 -3.44 -0.05
CA THR A 507 -16.77 -3.43 -0.87
C THR A 507 -17.05 -4.82 -1.44
N SER A 508 -16.05 -5.42 -2.10
CA SER A 508 -16.16 -6.76 -2.70
C SER A 508 -16.48 -7.85 -1.67
N LEU A 509 -15.85 -7.81 -0.49
CA LEU A 509 -16.12 -8.74 0.61
C LEU A 509 -17.55 -8.60 1.12
N CYS A 510 -18.01 -7.36 1.30
CA CYS A 510 -19.37 -7.10 1.77
C CYS A 510 -20.40 -7.64 0.77
N GLU A 511 -20.21 -7.39 -0.52
CA GLU A 511 -21.09 -7.86 -1.60
C GLU A 511 -21.09 -9.39 -1.75
N GLY A 512 -19.93 -10.03 -1.59
CA GLY A 512 -19.76 -11.49 -1.62
C GLY A 512 -20.23 -12.22 -0.35
N SER A 513 -20.51 -11.48 0.73
CA SER A 513 -20.92 -12.07 2.01
C SER A 513 -22.38 -12.53 2.02
N PHE A 514 -22.69 -13.49 2.89
CA PHE A 514 -24.02 -14.08 3.02
C PHE A 514 -25.08 -13.01 3.30
N VAL A 515 -26.22 -13.11 2.60
CA VAL A 515 -27.37 -12.22 2.80
C VAL A 515 -28.20 -12.70 3.98
N ILE A 516 -28.45 -11.80 4.91
CA ILE A 516 -29.21 -12.07 6.13
C ILE A 516 -30.48 -11.24 6.09
N GLU A 517 -31.60 -11.93 6.18
CA GLU A 517 -32.91 -11.29 6.24
C GLU A 517 -33.27 -10.94 7.68
N ARG A 518 -33.59 -9.67 7.93
CA ARG A 518 -34.24 -9.24 9.17
C ARG A 518 -35.73 -9.09 8.91
N TYR A 519 -36.53 -9.73 9.76
CA TYR A 519 -37.98 -9.69 9.68
C TYR A 519 -38.47 -8.47 10.47
N ILE A 520 -39.31 -7.66 9.83
CA ILE A 520 -39.95 -6.52 10.50
C ILE A 520 -41.38 -6.89 10.86
N LEU A 521 -41.61 -6.94 12.15
CA LEU A 521 -42.88 -7.29 12.76
C LEU A 521 -43.57 -6.02 13.25
N GLY A 522 -44.78 -5.76 12.76
CA GLY A 522 -45.63 -4.73 13.32
C GLY A 522 -46.16 -5.19 14.66
N ILE A 523 -45.74 -4.56 15.75
CA ILE A 523 -46.18 -4.89 17.11
C ILE A 523 -47.36 -4.01 17.54
N THR A 524 -48.15 -4.49 18.51
CA THR A 524 -49.36 -3.79 18.96
C THR A 524 -49.10 -2.43 19.57
N ARG A 525 -47.93 -2.24 20.18
CA ARG A 525 -47.52 -1.07 20.96
C ARG A 525 -46.22 -0.46 20.43
N SER A 526 -46.08 0.85 20.61
CA SER A 526 -44.86 1.57 20.23
C SER A 526 -43.87 1.55 21.37
N PHE A 527 -42.63 1.15 21.11
CA PHE A 527 -41.51 1.27 22.03
C PHE A 527 -40.40 2.07 21.36
N ASN A 528 -39.91 3.10 22.03
CA ASN A 528 -38.80 3.90 21.53
C ASN A 528 -37.57 3.61 22.39
N VAL A 529 -36.99 2.43 22.18
CA VAL A 529 -35.80 1.97 22.90
C VAL A 529 -34.54 2.38 22.16
N ASP A 530 -33.42 2.37 22.87
CA ASP A 530 -32.10 2.89 22.49
C ASP A 530 -31.36 2.11 21.38
N GLY A 531 -32.09 1.41 20.51
CA GLY A 531 -31.54 0.59 19.42
C GLY A 531 -30.79 -0.65 19.89
N ARG A 532 -30.86 -1.00 21.18
CA ARG A 532 -30.37 -2.27 21.74
C ARG A 532 -31.20 -3.45 21.23
N ALA A 533 -30.55 -4.61 21.09
CA ALA A 533 -31.23 -5.87 20.86
C ALA A 533 -31.62 -6.48 22.20
N TRP A 534 -32.87 -6.88 22.35
CA TRP A 534 -33.45 -7.38 23.58
C TRP A 534 -33.71 -8.88 23.46
N GLU A 535 -33.38 -9.64 24.51
CA GLU A 535 -33.73 -11.06 24.57
C GLU A 535 -35.25 -11.26 24.63
N VAL A 536 -35.78 -12.08 23.73
CA VAL A 536 -37.21 -12.38 23.61
C VAL A 536 -37.50 -13.87 23.48
N GLU A 537 -38.70 -14.25 23.88
CA GLU A 537 -39.34 -15.53 23.56
C GLU A 537 -40.51 -15.24 22.60
N ILE A 538 -40.47 -15.83 21.40
CA ILE A 538 -41.55 -15.76 20.41
C ILE A 538 -42.34 -17.05 20.50
N SER A 539 -43.67 -16.96 20.57
CA SER A 539 -44.55 -18.12 20.65
C SER A 539 -45.70 -18.07 19.65
N ALA A 540 -46.05 -19.25 19.12
CA ALA A 540 -47.19 -19.50 18.25
C ALA A 540 -47.61 -20.97 18.37
N LYS A 541 -48.91 -21.25 18.35
CA LYS A 541 -49.49 -22.60 18.40
C LYS A 541 -48.89 -23.50 19.50
N GLY A 542 -48.59 -22.92 20.67
CA GLY A 542 -47.99 -23.64 21.81
C GLY A 542 -46.49 -23.97 21.69
N LYS A 543 -45.85 -23.66 20.55
CA LYS A 543 -44.38 -23.72 20.38
C LYS A 543 -43.74 -22.38 20.71
N LYS A 544 -42.47 -22.43 21.12
CA LYS A 544 -41.70 -21.27 21.57
C LYS A 544 -40.29 -21.32 21.00
N GLU A 545 -39.77 -20.17 20.63
CA GLU A 545 -38.38 -19.99 20.17
C GLU A 545 -37.78 -18.76 20.87
N ARG A 546 -36.50 -18.81 21.24
CA ARG A 546 -35.81 -17.66 21.86
C ARG A 546 -34.94 -16.95 20.85
N GLY A 547 -34.77 -15.65 20.99
CA GLY A 547 -33.86 -14.88 20.15
C GLY A 547 -33.72 -13.44 20.63
N GLU A 548 -33.25 -12.58 19.74
CA GLU A 548 -33.07 -11.17 20.02
C GLU A 548 -33.82 -10.31 18.99
N ILE A 549 -34.50 -9.25 19.47
CA ILE A 549 -35.24 -8.28 18.66
C ILE A 549 -34.84 -6.85 19.05
N VAL A 550 -34.70 -5.98 18.05
CA VAL A 550 -34.61 -4.52 18.25
C VAL A 550 -36.00 -3.92 18.08
N PHE A 551 -36.44 -3.10 19.03
CA PHE A 551 -37.69 -2.35 18.90
C PHE A 551 -37.42 -0.93 18.36
N ASP A 552 -38.22 -0.52 17.38
CA ASP A 552 -38.15 0.80 16.74
C ASP A 552 -39.56 1.31 16.44
N GLY A 553 -40.11 2.07 17.38
CA GLY A 553 -41.50 2.50 17.38
C GLY A 553 -42.44 1.31 17.39
N ASN A 554 -43.32 1.20 16.38
CA ASN A 554 -44.25 0.08 16.20
C ASN A 554 -43.64 -1.12 15.45
N ASN A 555 -42.32 -1.27 15.46
CA ASN A 555 -41.59 -2.34 14.77
C ASN A 555 -40.78 -3.16 15.77
N GLY A 556 -40.85 -4.50 15.65
CA GLY A 556 -39.84 -5.43 16.15
C GLY A 556 -39.01 -5.96 14.98
N ILE A 557 -37.71 -5.72 15.01
CA ILE A 557 -36.76 -6.13 13.96
C ILE A 557 -35.94 -7.30 14.50
N THR A 558 -35.99 -8.46 13.83
CA THR A 558 -35.21 -9.63 14.25
C THR A 558 -33.71 -9.42 14.04
N VAL A 559 -32.92 -9.90 15.00
CA VAL A 559 -31.44 -9.86 14.95
C VAL A 559 -30.87 -11.26 14.83
N THR A 560 -31.33 -12.19 15.66
CA THR A 560 -30.86 -13.58 15.63
C THR A 560 -31.50 -14.33 14.47
N PRO A 561 -30.78 -14.70 13.40
CA PRO A 561 -31.46 -15.12 12.16
C PRO A 561 -32.21 -16.46 12.25
N HIS A 562 -31.89 -17.33 13.22
CA HIS A 562 -32.58 -18.61 13.40
C HIS A 562 -34.07 -18.48 13.71
N ILE A 563 -34.49 -17.42 14.43
CA ILE A 563 -35.92 -17.21 14.76
C ILE A 563 -36.77 -16.87 13.55
N ASN A 564 -36.16 -16.42 12.45
CA ASN A 564 -36.87 -16.08 11.22
C ASN A 564 -37.59 -17.29 10.62
N ARG A 565 -37.02 -18.49 10.77
CA ARG A 565 -37.68 -19.74 10.32
C ARG A 565 -38.97 -19.97 11.09
N PHE A 566 -38.92 -19.82 12.42
CA PHE A 566 -40.09 -19.94 13.28
C PHE A 566 -41.18 -18.92 12.91
N ILE A 567 -40.78 -17.67 12.64
CA ILE A 567 -41.70 -16.60 12.22
C ILE A 567 -42.34 -16.93 10.86
N GLU A 568 -41.55 -17.37 9.87
CA GLU A 568 -42.05 -17.68 8.53
C GLU A 568 -43.03 -18.86 8.55
N GLU A 569 -42.73 -19.92 9.31
CA GLU A 569 -43.62 -21.09 9.49
C GLU A 569 -44.94 -20.73 10.19
N ASN A 570 -44.98 -19.61 10.91
CA ASN A 570 -46.13 -19.16 11.70
C ASN A 570 -46.64 -17.77 11.27
N LYS A 571 -46.38 -17.34 10.03
CA LYS A 571 -46.75 -15.99 9.55
C LYS A 571 -48.26 -15.74 9.47
N ASP A 572 -49.05 -16.80 9.30
CA ASP A 572 -50.52 -16.76 9.16
C ASP A 572 -51.26 -16.90 10.50
N VAL A 573 -50.54 -16.95 11.61
CA VAL A 573 -51.09 -17.06 12.97
C VAL A 573 -50.61 -15.89 13.83
N GLU A 574 -51.36 -15.58 14.89
CA GLU A 574 -50.94 -14.58 15.86
C GLU A 574 -49.67 -15.03 16.59
N LEU A 575 -48.59 -14.26 16.42
CA LEU A 575 -47.34 -14.41 17.15
C LEU A 575 -47.39 -13.57 18.42
N LYS A 576 -46.94 -14.13 19.54
CA LYS A 576 -46.69 -13.38 20.78
C LYS A 576 -45.20 -13.26 21.02
N ILE A 577 -44.73 -12.04 21.28
CA ILE A 577 -43.35 -11.75 21.64
C ILE A 577 -43.34 -11.38 23.12
N LYS A 578 -42.58 -12.12 23.91
CA LYS A 578 -42.33 -11.82 25.31
C LYS A 578 -40.87 -11.42 25.50
N VAL A 579 -40.60 -10.21 25.98
CA VAL A 579 -39.26 -9.79 26.37
C VAL A 579 -38.88 -10.51 27.66
N THR A 580 -37.77 -11.25 27.61
CA THR A 580 -37.23 -12.03 28.73
C THR A 580 -35.97 -11.41 29.33
N ASP A 581 -35.44 -10.37 28.68
CA ASP A 581 -34.28 -9.63 29.13
C ASP A 581 -34.51 -9.01 30.52
N ARG A 582 -33.55 -9.19 31.42
CA ARG A 582 -33.61 -8.67 32.80
C ARG A 582 -33.54 -7.15 32.85
N ASP A 583 -32.97 -6.54 31.80
CA ASP A 583 -32.81 -5.11 31.69
C ASP A 583 -34.08 -4.41 31.15
N TRP A 584 -35.16 -5.13 30.83
CA TRP A 584 -36.39 -4.54 30.31
C TRP A 584 -37.12 -3.69 31.37
N GLU A 585 -37.45 -2.43 31.04
CA GLU A 585 -38.07 -1.47 31.97
C GLU A 585 -39.55 -1.22 31.74
N GLU A 586 -40.05 -1.60 30.57
CA GLU A 586 -41.45 -1.33 30.25
C GLU A 586 -42.34 -2.24 31.09
N ALA A 587 -43.39 -1.66 31.68
CA ALA A 587 -44.32 -2.37 32.56
C ALA A 587 -44.97 -3.59 31.87
N GLU A 588 -45.10 -3.54 30.56
CA GLU A 588 -45.58 -4.63 29.72
C GLU A 588 -44.38 -5.29 29.02
N ASN A 589 -44.26 -6.61 29.17
CA ASN A 589 -43.17 -7.40 28.58
C ASN A 589 -43.68 -8.44 27.59
N GLU A 590 -44.97 -8.47 27.26
CA GLU A 590 -45.55 -9.40 26.28
C GLU A 590 -46.51 -8.64 25.35
N PHE A 591 -46.42 -8.89 24.04
CA PHE A 591 -47.24 -8.21 23.04
C PHE A 591 -47.45 -9.07 21.79
N SER A 592 -48.59 -8.87 21.13
CA SER A 592 -48.94 -9.55 19.88
C SER A 592 -48.33 -8.85 18.65
N VAL A 593 -48.00 -9.64 17.63
CA VAL A 593 -47.64 -9.14 16.31
C VAL A 593 -48.91 -8.88 15.51
N LYS A 594 -49.17 -7.62 15.18
CA LYS A 594 -50.30 -7.18 14.34
C LYS A 594 -50.15 -7.63 12.89
N LYS A 595 -48.94 -7.51 12.33
CA LYS A 595 -48.70 -7.77 10.91
C LYS A 595 -47.21 -8.01 10.62
N PHE A 596 -46.92 -8.95 9.73
CA PHE A 596 -45.62 -9.01 9.06
C PHE A 596 -45.49 -7.87 8.04
N LYS A 597 -44.52 -6.96 8.22
CA LYS A 597 -44.39 -5.74 7.41
C LYS A 597 -43.54 -5.97 6.16
N GLU A 598 -42.26 -6.26 6.36
CA GLU A 598 -41.27 -6.40 5.30
C GLU A 598 -40.06 -7.21 5.78
N LYS A 599 -39.19 -7.58 4.85
CA LYS A 599 -37.85 -8.08 5.14
C LYS A 599 -36.83 -7.00 4.80
N ARG A 600 -35.76 -6.89 5.60
CA ARG A 600 -34.60 -6.04 5.30
C ARG A 600 -33.35 -6.90 5.25
N SER A 601 -32.66 -6.83 4.12
CA SER A 601 -31.42 -7.56 3.91
C SER A 601 -30.21 -6.80 4.44
N VAL A 602 -29.33 -7.52 5.12
CA VAL A 602 -27.97 -7.07 5.50
C VAL A 602 -26.96 -8.16 5.11
N ARG A 603 -25.67 -7.85 5.23
CA ARG A 603 -24.58 -8.78 4.93
C ARG A 603 -23.92 -9.24 6.23
N GLY A 604 -23.61 -10.53 6.31
CA GLY A 604 -22.83 -11.14 7.40
C GLY A 604 -21.35 -10.73 7.37
N TYR A 605 -21.09 -9.43 7.38
CA TYR A 605 -19.78 -8.81 7.24
C TYR A 605 -19.76 -7.48 7.97
N ARG A 606 -18.63 -7.14 8.59
CA ARG A 606 -18.45 -5.84 9.24
C ARG A 606 -17.03 -5.32 9.16
N THR A 607 -16.85 -4.18 8.50
CA THR A 607 -15.64 -3.37 8.59
C THR A 607 -15.49 -2.77 9.99
N ILE A 608 -14.28 -2.86 10.54
CA ILE A 608 -13.88 -2.21 11.80
C ILE A 608 -13.07 -0.94 11.51
N SER A 609 -11.99 -1.03 10.73
CA SER A 609 -11.21 0.14 10.29
C SER A 609 -10.63 -0.09 8.90
N VAL A 610 -10.50 0.99 8.11
CA VAL A 610 -9.80 1.01 6.81
C VAL A 610 -8.94 2.27 6.74
N SER A 611 -7.64 2.08 6.54
CA SER A 611 -6.64 3.14 6.39
C SER A 611 -5.59 2.72 5.35
N PRO A 612 -4.62 3.59 5.00
CA PRO A 612 -3.60 3.22 4.01
C PRO A 612 -2.74 2.01 4.36
N ASN A 613 -2.47 1.77 5.64
CA ASN A 613 -1.59 0.69 6.10
C ASN A 613 -2.33 -0.42 6.83
N MET A 614 -3.63 -0.28 7.11
CA MET A 614 -4.36 -1.28 7.89
C MET A 614 -5.82 -1.43 7.45
N PHE A 615 -6.30 -2.67 7.44
CA PHE A 615 -7.70 -2.99 7.24
C PHE A 615 -8.12 -4.10 8.19
N ILE A 616 -9.11 -3.81 9.04
CA ILE A 616 -9.66 -4.74 10.04
C ILE A 616 -11.13 -4.97 9.77
N PHE A 617 -11.56 -6.23 9.72
CA PHE A 617 -12.96 -6.58 9.49
C PHE A 617 -13.34 -7.94 10.10
N LEU A 618 -14.65 -8.19 10.18
CA LEU A 618 -15.28 -9.40 10.68
C LEU A 618 -15.99 -10.16 9.55
N VAL A 619 -15.80 -11.47 9.52
CA VAL A 619 -16.42 -12.42 8.58
C VAL A 619 -16.68 -13.78 9.25
N PRO A 620 -17.58 -14.61 8.69
CA PRO A 620 -17.70 -16.01 9.11
C PRO A 620 -16.36 -16.75 8.93
N ALA A 621 -16.00 -17.62 9.89
CA ALA A 621 -14.74 -18.34 9.88
C ALA A 621 -14.57 -19.24 8.64
N SER A 622 -15.67 -19.84 8.17
CA SER A 622 -15.69 -20.69 6.97
C SER A 622 -15.23 -19.99 5.69
N LYS A 623 -15.29 -18.65 5.63
CA LYS A 623 -14.94 -17.85 4.44
C LYS A 623 -13.46 -17.48 4.34
N ILE A 624 -12.67 -17.73 5.39
CA ILE A 624 -11.32 -17.20 5.47
C ILE A 624 -10.37 -17.76 4.41
N ILE A 625 -10.37 -19.08 4.17
CA ILE A 625 -9.42 -19.68 3.23
C ILE A 625 -9.69 -19.17 1.81
N ASP A 626 -10.96 -19.19 1.37
CA ASP A 626 -11.38 -18.65 0.07
C ASP A 626 -11.01 -17.17 -0.08
N PHE A 627 -11.21 -16.40 1.00
CA PHE A 627 -10.84 -14.99 1.04
C PHE A 627 -9.33 -14.78 0.87
N ILE A 628 -8.48 -15.53 1.59
CA ILE A 628 -7.02 -15.32 1.53
C ILE A 628 -6.47 -15.70 0.15
N ILE A 629 -7.00 -16.76 -0.48
CA ILE A 629 -6.64 -17.15 -1.85
C ILE A 629 -6.98 -16.03 -2.85
N ALA A 630 -8.21 -15.50 -2.76
CA ALA A 630 -8.64 -14.36 -3.58
C ALA A 630 -7.83 -13.09 -3.29
N LEU A 631 -7.48 -12.85 -2.01
CA LEU A 631 -6.64 -11.73 -1.58
C LEU A 631 -5.25 -11.79 -2.20
N LYS A 632 -4.57 -12.94 -2.11
CA LYS A 632 -3.24 -13.17 -2.69
C LYS A 632 -3.27 -12.88 -4.19
N SER A 633 -4.29 -13.39 -4.89
CA SER A 633 -4.45 -13.17 -6.33
C SER A 633 -4.64 -11.69 -6.68
N LYS A 634 -5.54 -10.99 -5.99
CA LYS A 634 -5.80 -9.56 -6.19
C LYS A 634 -4.58 -8.70 -5.82
N TYR A 635 -3.84 -9.07 -4.78
CA TYR A 635 -2.60 -8.42 -4.38
C TYR A 635 -1.52 -8.54 -5.47
N ILE A 636 -1.29 -9.74 -6.03
CA ILE A 636 -0.32 -9.95 -7.11
C ILE A 636 -0.74 -9.20 -8.38
N GLU A 637 -2.04 -9.16 -8.69
CA GLU A 637 -2.55 -8.40 -9.84
C GLU A 637 -2.26 -6.89 -9.71
N GLN A 638 -2.50 -6.31 -8.54
CA GLN A 638 -2.39 -4.86 -8.29
C GLN A 638 -0.98 -4.38 -7.96
N PHE A 639 -0.18 -5.23 -7.30
CA PHE A 639 1.13 -4.86 -6.73
C PHE A 639 2.27 -5.81 -7.12
N GLY A 640 2.01 -6.88 -7.89
CA GLY A 640 3.02 -7.86 -8.26
C GLY A 640 4.21 -7.30 -9.05
N LYS A 641 4.04 -6.15 -9.72
CA LYS A 641 5.16 -5.47 -10.40
C LYS A 641 6.19 -4.93 -9.41
N VAL A 642 5.80 -4.68 -8.17
CA VAL A 642 6.70 -4.25 -7.10
C VAL A 642 6.91 -5.35 -6.07
N TYR A 643 6.73 -6.62 -6.47
CA TYR A 643 6.92 -7.77 -5.59
C TYR A 643 8.25 -7.69 -4.82
N GLY A 644 8.20 -8.16 -3.57
CA GLY A 644 9.30 -8.09 -2.62
C GLY A 644 9.58 -6.70 -2.06
N LYS A 645 8.76 -5.66 -2.36
CA LYS A 645 8.94 -4.29 -1.82
C LYS A 645 7.69 -3.73 -1.11
N LEU A 646 6.51 -4.32 -1.27
CA LEU A 646 5.27 -3.86 -0.61
C LEU A 646 4.58 -5.05 0.08
N PRO A 647 5.10 -5.52 1.22
CA PRO A 647 4.55 -6.72 1.87
C PRO A 647 3.13 -6.49 2.37
N LEU A 648 2.27 -7.50 2.20
CA LEU A 648 0.90 -7.54 2.72
C LEU A 648 0.79 -8.63 3.79
N ASN A 649 0.75 -8.21 5.04
CA ASN A 649 0.65 -9.11 6.18
C ASN A 649 -0.82 -9.41 6.52
N VAL A 650 -1.11 -10.66 6.86
CA VAL A 650 -2.46 -11.17 7.14
C VAL A 650 -2.47 -11.87 8.50
N GLY A 651 -3.16 -11.28 9.47
CA GLY A 651 -3.43 -11.89 10.78
C GLY A 651 -4.90 -12.28 10.89
N VAL A 652 -5.20 -13.53 11.28
CA VAL A 652 -6.59 -13.99 11.48
C VAL A 652 -6.80 -14.42 12.93
N VAL A 653 -7.78 -13.82 13.59
CA VAL A 653 -8.21 -14.21 14.94
C VAL A 653 -9.53 -14.96 14.82
N TYR A 654 -9.51 -16.27 15.02
CA TYR A 654 -10.72 -17.10 15.08
C TYR A 654 -11.27 -17.12 16.50
N PHE A 655 -12.58 -17.00 16.67
CA PHE A 655 -13.21 -16.99 18.00
C PHE A 655 -14.68 -17.42 17.94
N LYS A 656 -15.20 -17.87 19.09
CA LYS A 656 -16.64 -18.16 19.24
C LYS A 656 -17.43 -16.87 19.32
N ARG A 657 -18.66 -16.81 18.78
CA ARG A 657 -19.49 -15.58 18.75
C ARG A 657 -19.67 -14.84 20.10
N LYS A 658 -19.63 -15.56 21.23
CA LYS A 658 -19.76 -14.99 22.59
C LYS A 658 -18.41 -14.70 23.27
N THR A 659 -17.30 -14.70 22.53
CA THR A 659 -15.98 -14.31 23.05
C THR A 659 -15.97 -12.80 23.32
N PRO A 660 -15.44 -12.33 24.47
CA PRO A 660 -15.35 -10.91 24.76
C PRO A 660 -14.56 -10.14 23.69
N PHE A 661 -15.17 -9.10 23.13
CA PHE A 661 -14.64 -8.45 21.92
C PHE A 661 -13.30 -7.75 22.16
N PHE A 662 -13.05 -7.23 23.36
CA PHE A 662 -11.75 -6.64 23.74
C PHE A 662 -10.58 -7.62 23.56
N THR A 663 -10.80 -8.92 23.81
CA THR A 663 -9.78 -9.97 23.65
C THR A 663 -9.43 -10.16 22.18
N VAL A 664 -10.43 -10.08 21.31
CA VAL A 664 -10.27 -10.19 19.86
C VAL A 664 -9.48 -8.98 19.31
N LEU A 665 -9.82 -7.76 19.76
CA LEU A 665 -9.11 -6.54 19.35
C LEU A 665 -7.67 -6.45 19.89
N ASP A 666 -7.41 -6.92 21.11
CA ASP A 666 -6.03 -7.03 21.63
C ASP A 666 -5.20 -8.03 20.81
N SER A 667 -5.82 -9.12 20.35
CA SER A 667 -5.16 -10.09 19.46
C SER A 667 -4.78 -9.46 18.12
N ALA A 668 -5.65 -8.63 17.55
CA ALA A 668 -5.37 -7.84 16.34
C ALA A 668 -4.15 -6.92 16.51
N ARG A 669 -4.09 -6.16 17.63
CA ARG A 669 -2.95 -5.31 18.00
C ARG A 669 -1.63 -6.09 17.99
N ARG A 670 -1.66 -7.29 18.58
CA ARG A 670 -0.47 -8.14 18.74
C ARG A 670 0.05 -8.69 17.41
N PHE A 671 -0.85 -9.06 16.50
CA PHE A 671 -0.45 -9.47 15.16
C PHE A 671 0.34 -8.38 14.43
N ILE A 672 -0.17 -7.14 14.44
CA ILE A 672 0.53 -6.00 13.83
C ILE A 672 1.91 -5.79 14.47
N GLY A 673 1.99 -5.90 15.81
CA GLY A 673 3.27 -5.87 16.51
C GLY A 673 4.26 -6.95 16.04
N CYS A 674 3.77 -8.16 15.77
CA CYS A 674 4.61 -9.25 15.25
C CYS A 674 5.07 -9.00 13.81
N PHE A 675 4.27 -8.31 12.98
CA PHE A 675 4.64 -8.03 11.59
C PHE A 675 5.72 -6.95 11.46
N LYS A 676 5.75 -5.94 12.36
CA LYS A 676 6.73 -4.83 12.31
C LYS A 676 8.20 -5.24 12.53
N VAL A 677 8.48 -6.39 13.14
CA VAL A 677 9.83 -6.73 13.64
C VAL A 677 10.65 -7.57 12.63
N GLN A 678 10.06 -7.94 11.49
CA GLN A 678 10.61 -8.96 10.60
C GLN A 678 11.58 -8.38 9.56
N LYS A 679 12.60 -9.18 9.21
CA LYS A 679 13.71 -8.77 8.33
C LYS A 679 13.48 -9.27 6.91
N ASP A 680 14.17 -8.60 5.99
CA ASP A 680 14.30 -9.00 4.60
C ASP A 680 14.81 -10.44 4.49
N LEU A 681 14.25 -11.18 3.55
CA LEU A 681 14.67 -12.54 3.23
C LEU A 681 15.50 -12.53 1.95
N VAL A 682 16.60 -13.27 1.95
CA VAL A 682 17.35 -13.59 0.74
C VAL A 682 16.88 -14.96 0.25
N LYS A 683 16.52 -15.04 -1.03
CA LYS A 683 15.99 -16.25 -1.67
C LYS A 683 16.71 -16.53 -2.97
N GLU A 684 17.10 -17.78 -3.14
CA GLU A 684 17.74 -18.24 -4.36
C GLU A 684 16.68 -18.64 -5.39
N ILE A 685 16.95 -18.32 -6.66
CA ILE A 685 16.12 -18.71 -7.79
C ILE A 685 16.59 -20.07 -8.30
N HIS A 686 15.71 -21.06 -8.28
CA HIS A 686 16.00 -22.42 -8.75
C HIS A 686 15.69 -22.63 -10.23
N ASP A 687 14.60 -22.03 -10.71
CA ASP A 687 14.12 -22.17 -12.09
C ASP A 687 13.38 -20.91 -12.55
N ILE A 688 13.50 -20.59 -13.84
CA ILE A 688 12.85 -19.44 -14.47
C ILE A 688 12.16 -19.87 -15.76
N LYS A 689 10.86 -19.59 -15.85
CA LYS A 689 10.04 -19.82 -17.05
C LYS A 689 9.28 -18.55 -17.41
N GLY A 690 9.88 -17.72 -18.27
CA GLY A 690 9.33 -16.40 -18.59
C GLY A 690 9.35 -15.48 -17.38
N SER A 691 8.19 -15.09 -16.86
CA SER A 691 8.06 -14.31 -15.62
C SER A 691 7.71 -15.15 -14.39
N LYS A 692 7.66 -16.48 -14.54
CA LYS A 692 7.53 -17.42 -13.42
C LYS A 692 8.91 -17.71 -12.84
N ILE A 693 9.08 -17.40 -11.57
CA ILE A 693 10.29 -17.71 -10.81
C ILE A 693 9.96 -18.78 -9.77
N SER A 694 10.81 -19.80 -9.68
CA SER A 694 10.76 -20.82 -8.64
C SER A 694 11.84 -20.53 -7.60
N THR A 695 11.47 -20.49 -6.33
CA THR A 695 12.37 -20.18 -5.21
C THR A 695 12.10 -21.14 -4.04
N ASP A 696 12.90 -21.05 -2.97
CA ASP A 696 12.67 -21.83 -1.73
C ASP A 696 11.30 -21.61 -1.10
N ILE A 697 10.63 -20.51 -1.42
CA ILE A 697 9.32 -20.14 -0.87
C ILE A 697 8.15 -20.49 -1.80
N GLY A 698 8.45 -21.05 -2.99
CA GLY A 698 7.45 -21.47 -3.95
C GLY A 698 7.62 -20.84 -5.33
N ILE A 699 6.62 -21.05 -6.17
CA ILE A 699 6.55 -20.55 -7.55
C ILE A 699 5.70 -19.29 -7.57
N ILE A 700 6.24 -18.23 -8.16
CA ILE A 700 5.58 -16.91 -8.24
C ILE A 700 5.56 -16.47 -9.71
N GLU A 701 4.39 -16.12 -10.21
CA GLU A 701 4.22 -15.50 -11.54
C GLU A 701 4.14 -13.98 -11.38
N LEU A 702 5.14 -13.27 -11.90
CA LEU A 702 5.22 -11.82 -11.74
C LEU A 702 4.69 -11.08 -12.99
N PRO A 703 3.85 -10.05 -12.84
CA PRO A 703 3.43 -9.22 -13.96
C PRO A 703 4.60 -8.36 -14.45
N TYR A 704 4.76 -8.30 -15.77
CA TYR A 704 5.87 -7.57 -16.43
C TYR A 704 5.42 -6.76 -17.65
N LYS A 705 4.10 -6.70 -17.90
CA LYS A 705 3.52 -6.02 -19.06
C LYS A 705 2.77 -4.76 -18.65
N LEU A 706 2.72 -3.79 -19.55
CA LEU A 706 1.86 -2.63 -19.48
C LEU A 706 0.42 -3.01 -19.89
N GLY A 707 -0.55 -2.10 -19.71
CA GLY A 707 -1.97 -2.35 -19.99
C GLY A 707 -2.32 -2.58 -21.46
N ASP A 708 -1.40 -2.30 -22.39
CA ASP A 708 -1.51 -2.61 -23.82
C ASP A 708 -0.75 -3.89 -24.21
N GLY A 709 -0.11 -4.56 -23.26
CA GLY A 709 0.61 -5.83 -23.47
C GLY A 709 2.10 -5.69 -23.75
N GLU A 710 2.61 -4.47 -23.97
CA GLU A 710 4.05 -4.21 -24.15
C GLU A 710 4.85 -4.47 -22.87
N ILE A 711 6.16 -4.69 -22.99
CA ILE A 711 7.03 -4.93 -21.82
C ILE A 711 7.13 -3.64 -20.98
N ASP A 712 6.88 -3.77 -19.67
CA ASP A 712 7.00 -2.70 -18.70
C ASP A 712 8.45 -2.57 -18.21
N TYR A 713 9.19 -1.57 -18.70
CA TYR A 713 10.55 -1.29 -18.24
C TYR A 713 10.62 -0.30 -17.06
N TYR A 714 9.48 0.02 -16.44
CA TYR A 714 9.35 1.07 -15.42
C TYR A 714 9.20 0.52 -14.01
N HIS A 715 8.54 -0.63 -13.83
CA HIS A 715 8.15 -1.13 -12.51
C HIS A 715 8.75 -2.50 -12.10
N PRO A 716 8.79 -3.54 -12.94
CA PRO A 716 9.05 -4.92 -12.53
C PRO A 716 10.54 -5.23 -12.32
N TYR A 717 11.12 -4.58 -11.31
CA TYR A 717 12.50 -4.76 -10.86
C TYR A 717 12.55 -5.40 -9.47
N LEU A 718 13.27 -6.51 -9.32
CA LEU A 718 13.56 -7.13 -8.02
C LEU A 718 14.90 -6.64 -7.48
N ILE A 719 15.03 -6.65 -6.16
CA ILE A 719 16.32 -6.37 -5.49
C ILE A 719 17.16 -7.64 -5.54
N VAL A 720 18.43 -7.51 -5.92
CA VAL A 720 19.39 -8.62 -6.07
C VAL A 720 20.65 -8.36 -5.24
N GLU A 721 21.33 -9.42 -4.78
CA GLU A 721 22.61 -9.29 -4.06
C GLU A 721 23.75 -8.88 -5.00
N GLU A 722 23.80 -9.51 -6.18
CA GLU A 722 24.86 -9.32 -7.18
C GLU A 722 24.26 -9.10 -8.58
N GLY A 723 25.05 -8.59 -9.51
CA GLY A 723 24.58 -8.31 -10.87
C GLY A 723 23.55 -7.17 -10.96
N GLY A 724 22.91 -7.00 -12.11
CA GLY A 724 21.90 -5.95 -12.31
C GLY A 724 22.42 -4.51 -12.22
N ILE A 725 21.49 -3.56 -12.12
CA ILE A 725 21.74 -2.12 -12.10
C ILE A 725 22.10 -1.68 -10.68
N ALA A 726 23.30 -1.10 -10.52
CA ALA A 726 23.74 -0.54 -9.25
C ALA A 726 23.05 0.80 -8.97
N LEU A 727 22.26 0.85 -7.90
CA LEU A 727 21.68 2.08 -7.35
C LEU A 727 22.49 2.50 -6.11
N LYS A 728 22.17 3.66 -5.54
CA LYS A 728 22.88 4.22 -4.38
C LYS A 728 22.84 3.31 -3.15
N GLU A 729 21.69 2.70 -2.88
CA GLU A 729 21.43 1.94 -1.64
C GLU A 729 21.28 0.43 -1.89
N THR A 730 21.13 0.01 -3.14
CA THR A 730 20.77 -1.37 -3.50
C THR A 730 21.10 -1.68 -4.96
N ARG A 731 20.92 -2.93 -5.38
CA ARG A 731 21.01 -3.36 -6.78
C ARG A 731 19.69 -3.92 -7.23
N VAL A 732 19.30 -3.62 -8.48
CA VAL A 732 18.02 -4.07 -9.03
C VAL A 732 18.18 -4.73 -10.39
N LYS A 733 17.42 -5.79 -10.65
CA LYS A 733 17.38 -6.47 -11.95
C LYS A 733 15.93 -6.57 -12.42
N HIS A 734 15.71 -6.29 -13.71
CA HIS A 734 14.39 -6.45 -14.31
C HIS A 734 14.00 -7.93 -14.29
N VAL A 735 12.72 -8.24 -14.03
CA VAL A 735 12.26 -9.64 -13.85
C VAL A 735 12.60 -10.55 -15.02
N LEU A 736 12.51 -10.06 -16.26
CA LEU A 736 12.84 -10.81 -17.48
C LEU A 736 14.35 -10.99 -17.71
N SER A 737 15.19 -10.36 -16.90
CA SER A 737 16.65 -10.45 -17.00
C SER A 737 17.25 -11.30 -15.88
N LEU A 738 16.43 -11.89 -15.01
CA LEU A 738 16.90 -12.78 -13.94
C LEU A 738 17.47 -14.08 -14.52
N GLU A 739 18.41 -14.66 -13.80
CA GLU A 739 19.08 -15.92 -14.14
C GLU A 739 18.97 -16.93 -12.98
N ASN A 740 19.07 -18.22 -13.30
CA ASN A 740 19.06 -19.26 -12.28
C ASN A 740 20.24 -19.08 -11.31
N TRP A 741 20.03 -19.45 -10.06
CA TRP A 741 20.97 -19.34 -8.93
C TRP A 741 21.27 -17.91 -8.47
N GLU A 742 20.64 -16.89 -9.08
CA GLU A 742 20.68 -15.54 -8.55
C GLU A 742 19.90 -15.44 -7.23
N LYS A 743 20.39 -14.59 -6.33
CA LYS A 743 19.77 -14.32 -5.04
C LYS A 743 19.02 -13.01 -5.07
N ILE A 744 17.72 -13.10 -4.80
CA ILE A 744 16.83 -11.94 -4.66
C ILE A 744 16.60 -11.63 -3.18
N LYS A 745 16.47 -10.34 -2.88
CA LYS A 745 16.11 -9.85 -1.56
C LYS A 745 14.65 -9.41 -1.58
N ILE A 746 13.85 -9.97 -0.69
CA ILE A 746 12.41 -9.70 -0.58
C ILE A 746 12.05 -9.21 0.81
N HIS A 747 11.14 -8.23 0.87
CA HIS A 747 10.36 -7.91 2.06
C HIS A 747 9.14 -8.86 2.07
N PRO A 748 9.13 -9.89 2.94
CA PRO A 748 8.13 -10.94 2.89
C PRO A 748 6.75 -10.47 3.34
N SER A 749 5.72 -10.98 2.67
CA SER A 749 4.34 -10.93 3.12
C SER A 749 4.08 -12.10 4.07
N PHE A 750 3.54 -11.85 5.26
CA PHE A 750 3.25 -12.91 6.23
C PHE A 750 1.77 -13.28 6.31
N PHE A 751 1.50 -14.54 6.61
CA PHE A 751 0.20 -15.06 7.01
C PHE A 751 0.30 -15.78 8.35
N ASP A 752 -0.58 -15.44 9.30
CA ASP A 752 -0.66 -16.13 10.57
C ASP A 752 -2.08 -16.05 11.16
N PHE A 753 -2.40 -16.97 12.07
CA PHE A 753 -3.74 -17.08 12.63
C PHE A 753 -3.75 -17.63 14.05
N GLU A 754 -4.68 -17.21 14.90
CA GLU A 754 -4.82 -17.73 16.27
C GLU A 754 -6.28 -18.03 16.60
N TYR A 755 -6.53 -19.16 17.28
CA TYR A 755 -7.88 -19.51 17.74
C TYR A 755 -8.03 -19.23 19.23
N LEU A 756 -8.93 -18.30 19.56
CA LEU A 756 -9.22 -17.93 20.95
C LEU A 756 -10.24 -18.89 21.57
N ASP A 757 -9.78 -20.10 21.92
CA ASP A 757 -10.54 -21.04 22.75
C ASP A 757 -10.73 -20.51 24.19
N THR A 758 -9.78 -19.71 24.65
CA THR A 758 -9.74 -19.01 25.94
C THR A 758 -9.21 -17.59 25.73
N THR A 759 -9.47 -16.70 26.69
CA THR A 759 -8.96 -15.31 26.59
C THR A 759 -7.43 -15.25 26.68
N VAL A 760 -6.78 -16.24 27.30
CA VAL A 760 -5.32 -16.27 27.49
C VAL A 760 -4.56 -16.43 26.17
N ARG A 761 -5.16 -17.09 25.16
CA ARG A 761 -4.53 -17.32 23.84
C ARG A 761 -4.04 -16.07 23.13
N ARG A 762 -4.63 -14.91 23.41
CA ARG A 762 -4.13 -13.64 22.85
C ARG A 762 -2.66 -13.39 23.17
N PHE A 763 -2.18 -13.87 24.33
CA PHE A 763 -0.79 -13.72 24.75
C PHE A 763 0.18 -14.66 24.01
N ASP A 764 -0.34 -15.68 23.32
CA ASP A 764 0.47 -16.55 22.44
C ASP A 764 0.85 -15.83 21.13
N ILE A 765 0.25 -14.67 20.86
CA ILE A 765 0.57 -13.79 19.74
C ILE A 765 1.75 -12.90 20.12
N VAL A 766 2.94 -13.49 20.11
CA VAL A 766 4.21 -12.83 20.41
C VAL A 766 5.33 -13.53 19.65
N LEU A 767 6.30 -12.75 19.17
CA LEU A 767 7.53 -13.30 18.59
C LEU A 767 8.51 -13.71 19.70
N GLY A 768 9.16 -14.86 19.52
CA GLY A 768 10.34 -15.27 20.27
C GLY A 768 11.60 -14.52 19.83
N GLU A 769 12.73 -14.84 20.47
CA GLU A 769 14.04 -14.23 20.18
C GLU A 769 14.51 -14.42 18.73
N ASP A 770 14.12 -15.54 18.12
CA ASP A 770 14.38 -15.89 16.72
C ASP A 770 13.45 -15.17 15.73
N LYS A 771 12.61 -14.25 16.23
CA LYS A 771 11.58 -13.53 15.47
C LYS A 771 10.52 -14.44 14.86
N LYS A 772 10.29 -15.61 15.45
CA LYS A 772 9.21 -16.53 15.07
C LYS A 772 8.17 -16.65 16.17
N ARG A 773 6.98 -17.11 15.82
CA ARG A 773 5.96 -17.50 16.79
C ARG A 773 6.09 -18.98 17.12
N THR A 774 5.92 -19.31 18.39
CA THR A 774 5.93 -20.70 18.84
C THR A 774 4.78 -21.46 18.20
N HIS A 775 5.08 -22.55 17.51
CA HIS A 775 4.07 -23.43 16.94
C HIS A 775 3.60 -24.44 18.02
N PRO A 776 2.29 -24.72 18.16
CA PRO A 776 1.77 -25.60 19.21
C PRO A 776 2.39 -27.01 19.22
N ILE A 777 2.49 -27.63 18.04
CA ILE A 777 3.13 -28.95 17.87
C ILE A 777 4.64 -28.80 17.75
N VAL A 778 5.09 -27.97 16.79
CA VAL A 778 6.45 -27.57 16.36
C VAL A 778 7.43 -26.91 17.33
N GLY A 779 6.91 -26.28 18.39
CA GLY A 779 7.68 -25.30 19.18
C GLY A 779 8.32 -24.21 18.30
N ASN A 780 9.51 -23.76 18.68
CA ASN A 780 10.26 -22.70 17.97
C ASN A 780 10.80 -23.14 16.60
N LYS A 781 10.79 -24.44 16.30
CA LYS A 781 11.13 -24.95 14.97
C LYS A 781 9.99 -24.80 13.96
N GLY A 782 8.85 -24.27 14.40
CA GLY A 782 7.69 -24.04 13.56
C GLY A 782 7.92 -22.98 12.47
N PRO A 783 7.07 -23.00 11.43
CA PRO A 783 7.11 -22.01 10.36
C PRO A 783 6.39 -20.71 10.72
N ARG A 784 5.75 -20.58 11.89
CA ARG A 784 4.95 -19.39 12.22
C ARG A 784 5.85 -18.17 12.48
N PRO A 785 5.50 -16.97 11.99
CA PRO A 785 4.41 -16.71 11.04
C PRO A 785 4.74 -17.26 9.64
N TYR A 786 3.74 -17.85 8.97
CA TYR A 786 3.90 -18.41 7.62
C TYR A 786 4.09 -17.29 6.60
N LEU A 787 4.60 -17.63 5.41
CA LEU A 787 4.59 -16.69 4.30
C LEU A 787 3.21 -16.64 3.65
N LEU A 788 2.84 -15.50 3.06
CA LEU A 788 1.60 -15.40 2.27
C LEU A 788 1.67 -16.34 1.05
N GLU A 789 2.87 -16.62 0.55
CA GLU A 789 3.13 -17.61 -0.49
C GLU A 789 2.70 -19.02 -0.06
N ASP A 790 2.76 -19.34 1.24
CA ASP A 790 2.36 -20.65 1.77
C ASP A 790 0.84 -20.90 1.74
N VAL A 791 0.02 -19.90 1.37
CA VAL A 791 -1.46 -20.04 1.30
C VAL A 791 -1.90 -21.21 0.41
N ASP A 792 -1.16 -21.53 -0.64
CA ASP A 792 -1.47 -22.65 -1.54
C ASP A 792 -1.41 -23.99 -0.79
N LYS A 793 -0.57 -24.08 0.25
CA LYS A 793 -0.52 -25.25 1.15
C LYS A 793 -1.80 -25.33 2.00
N PHE A 794 -2.34 -24.20 2.43
CA PHE A 794 -3.60 -24.15 3.18
C PHE A 794 -4.81 -24.48 2.30
N GLU A 795 -4.80 -24.09 1.03
CA GLU A 795 -5.80 -24.52 0.04
C GLU A 795 -5.81 -26.04 -0.11
N ARG A 796 -4.63 -26.65 -0.32
CA ARG A 796 -4.49 -28.12 -0.38
C ARG A 796 -4.93 -28.80 0.93
N LEU A 797 -4.59 -28.24 2.09
CA LEU A 797 -5.04 -28.77 3.38
C LEU A 797 -6.56 -28.72 3.52
N LYS A 798 -7.22 -27.65 3.03
CA LYS A 798 -8.68 -27.55 3.01
C LYS A 798 -9.28 -28.67 2.17
N GLU A 799 -8.80 -28.89 0.95
CA GLU A 799 -9.27 -29.98 0.07
C GLU A 799 -9.13 -31.36 0.73
N ILE A 800 -7.99 -31.60 1.38
CA ILE A 800 -7.72 -32.84 2.12
C ILE A 800 -8.74 -33.02 3.25
N PHE A 801 -8.97 -31.98 4.08
CA PHE A 801 -9.89 -32.07 5.21
C PHE A 801 -11.35 -32.22 4.77
N GLU A 802 -11.76 -31.55 3.69
CA GLU A 802 -13.08 -31.72 3.09
C GLU A 802 -13.29 -33.14 2.56
N ARG A 803 -12.27 -33.73 1.93
CA ARG A 803 -12.32 -35.12 1.43
C ARG A 803 -12.38 -36.16 2.55
N ILE A 804 -11.68 -35.93 3.66
CA ILE A 804 -11.74 -36.82 4.84
C ILE A 804 -13.12 -36.76 5.49
N GLY A 805 -13.73 -35.56 5.57
CA GLY A 805 -15.07 -35.34 6.13
C GLY A 805 -15.22 -35.68 7.62
N SER A 806 -14.12 -35.98 8.32
CA SER A 806 -14.09 -36.39 9.72
C SER A 806 -12.87 -35.84 10.45
N TRP A 807 -13.07 -35.30 11.65
CA TRP A 807 -11.98 -34.80 12.49
C TRP A 807 -11.24 -35.90 13.26
N THR A 808 -11.80 -37.10 13.38
CA THR A 808 -11.19 -38.18 14.19
C THR A 808 -9.82 -38.60 13.68
N PRO A 809 -9.62 -38.91 12.37
CA PRO A 809 -8.30 -39.28 11.86
C PRO A 809 -7.26 -38.17 12.07
N ILE A 810 -7.67 -36.92 11.94
CA ILE A 810 -6.82 -35.73 12.10
C ILE A 810 -6.37 -35.60 13.57
N ARG A 811 -7.31 -35.73 14.52
CA ARG A 811 -7.01 -35.67 15.95
C ARG A 811 -6.13 -36.84 16.42
N ASP A 812 -6.32 -38.03 15.86
CA ASP A 812 -5.46 -39.18 16.17
C ASP A 812 -4.00 -38.90 15.77
N ILE A 813 -3.79 -38.33 14.58
CA ILE A 813 -2.45 -37.95 14.10
C ILE A 813 -1.87 -36.84 14.96
N GLU A 814 -2.65 -35.81 15.28
CA GLU A 814 -2.23 -34.71 16.15
C GLU A 814 -1.80 -35.22 17.54
N ALA A 815 -2.61 -36.07 18.16
CA ALA A 815 -2.33 -36.64 19.47
C ALA A 815 -1.07 -37.51 19.45
N LEU A 816 -0.89 -38.33 18.40
CA LEU A 816 0.32 -39.13 18.21
C LEU A 816 1.56 -38.22 18.07
N ALA A 817 1.47 -37.20 17.22
CA ALA A 817 2.55 -36.26 16.94
C ALA A 817 2.97 -35.49 18.19
N ALA A 818 2.00 -34.97 18.96
CA ALA A 818 2.23 -34.24 20.19
C ALA A 818 2.82 -35.16 21.28
N SER A 819 2.24 -36.34 21.49
CA SER A 819 2.67 -37.29 22.51
C SER A 819 4.11 -37.75 22.29
N LYS A 820 4.47 -38.13 21.07
CA LYS A 820 5.84 -38.60 20.75
C LYS A 820 6.87 -37.50 20.88
N ARG A 821 6.49 -36.28 20.52
CA ARG A 821 7.38 -35.12 20.62
C ARG A 821 7.65 -34.72 22.06
N GLN A 822 6.61 -34.75 22.91
CA GLN A 822 6.78 -34.56 24.34
C GLN A 822 7.69 -35.64 24.94
N GLU A 823 7.39 -36.91 24.67
CA GLU A 823 8.16 -38.06 25.17
C GLU A 823 9.66 -37.94 24.82
N TRP A 824 9.99 -37.59 23.57
CA TRP A 824 11.38 -37.53 23.12
C TRP A 824 12.08 -36.22 23.47
N SER A 825 11.32 -35.13 23.64
CA SER A 825 11.87 -33.87 24.16
C SER A 825 12.28 -34.02 25.63
N GLU A 826 11.47 -34.70 26.45
CA GLU A 826 11.79 -34.98 27.87
C GLU A 826 13.05 -35.86 28.01
N LYS A 827 13.30 -36.74 27.03
CA LYS A 827 14.48 -37.61 26.99
C LYS A 827 15.72 -36.97 26.34
N GLY A 828 15.59 -35.76 25.77
CA GLY A 828 16.68 -35.11 25.02
C GLY A 828 17.01 -35.75 23.66
N GLU A 829 16.20 -36.70 23.19
CA GLU A 829 16.47 -37.54 22.01
C GLU A 829 15.83 -36.99 20.71
N LEU A 830 15.07 -35.90 20.80
CA LEU A 830 14.29 -35.38 19.67
C LEU A 830 15.16 -34.97 18.47
N GLY A 831 16.41 -34.55 18.70
CA GLY A 831 17.37 -34.24 17.64
C GLY A 831 17.83 -35.48 16.88
N ASP A 832 18.20 -36.54 17.60
CA ASP A 832 18.74 -37.78 17.04
C ASP A 832 17.68 -38.64 16.36
N ARG A 833 16.42 -38.53 16.81
CA ARG A 833 15.29 -39.31 16.28
C ARG A 833 14.46 -38.58 15.24
N LYS A 834 14.98 -37.50 14.64
CA LYS A 834 14.21 -36.68 13.69
C LYS A 834 13.69 -37.48 12.49
N ALA A 835 14.54 -38.25 11.84
CA ALA A 835 14.15 -39.09 10.70
C ALA A 835 13.09 -40.15 11.11
N ILE A 836 13.24 -40.73 12.30
CA ILE A 836 12.29 -41.69 12.86
C ILE A 836 10.94 -41.03 13.18
N TYR A 837 10.96 -39.78 13.65
CA TYR A 837 9.74 -39.00 13.86
C TYR A 837 9.01 -38.77 12.53
N GLU A 838 9.73 -38.33 11.51
CA GLU A 838 9.17 -38.08 10.17
C GLU A 838 8.57 -39.37 9.58
N GLU A 839 9.31 -40.50 9.62
CA GLU A 839 8.79 -41.81 9.17
C GLU A 839 7.55 -42.26 9.96
N LEU A 840 7.52 -42.03 11.27
CA LEU A 840 6.36 -42.36 12.10
C LEU A 840 5.13 -41.54 11.71
N ILE A 841 5.30 -40.24 11.48
CA ILE A 841 4.21 -39.37 11.06
C ILE A 841 3.75 -39.72 9.65
N ASP A 842 4.65 -39.99 8.71
CA ASP A 842 4.33 -40.41 7.35
C ASP A 842 3.54 -41.74 7.36
N SER A 843 3.99 -42.71 8.17
CA SER A 843 3.26 -43.97 8.35
C SER A 843 1.89 -43.76 8.98
N ALA A 844 1.77 -42.85 9.96
CA ALA A 844 0.49 -42.52 10.58
C ALA A 844 -0.46 -41.81 9.60
N LEU A 845 0.05 -40.87 8.80
CA LEU A 845 -0.68 -40.21 7.72
C LEU A 845 -1.19 -41.25 6.73
N GLU A 846 -0.32 -42.12 6.22
CA GLU A 846 -0.72 -43.18 5.30
C GLU A 846 -1.79 -44.09 5.91
N ASN A 847 -1.55 -44.63 7.11
CA ASN A 847 -2.45 -45.60 7.71
C ASN A 847 -3.84 -44.99 8.05
N LYS A 848 -3.88 -43.73 8.47
CA LYS A 848 -5.13 -43.06 8.89
C LYS A 848 -5.89 -42.40 7.74
N LEU A 849 -5.18 -41.92 6.71
CA LEU A 849 -5.76 -41.09 5.67
C LEU A 849 -5.87 -41.80 4.31
N ARG A 850 -5.07 -42.84 4.03
CA ARG A 850 -5.04 -43.50 2.70
C ARG A 850 -6.40 -43.97 2.20
N ARG A 851 -7.26 -44.48 3.07
CA ARG A 851 -8.63 -44.90 2.73
C ARG A 851 -9.51 -43.80 2.13
N PHE A 852 -9.15 -42.52 2.27
CA PHE A 852 -9.90 -41.39 1.73
C PHE A 852 -9.43 -40.99 0.33
N PHE A 853 -8.30 -41.53 -0.17
CA PHE A 853 -7.66 -41.16 -1.43
C PHE A 853 -7.48 -42.37 -2.35
N ASP A 854 -7.43 -42.16 -3.67
CA ASP A 854 -7.22 -43.26 -4.63
C ASP A 854 -5.81 -43.85 -4.50
N ASP A 855 -5.73 -45.18 -4.33
CA ASP A 855 -4.51 -45.94 -4.05
C ASP A 855 -3.36 -45.71 -5.05
N LYS A 856 -3.67 -45.32 -6.30
CA LYS A 856 -2.66 -45.16 -7.35
C LYS A 856 -1.84 -43.87 -7.23
N ASN A 857 -2.27 -42.89 -6.42
CA ASN A 857 -1.68 -41.54 -6.39
C ASN A 857 -1.47 -40.98 -4.97
N TRP A 858 -1.45 -41.82 -3.92
CA TRP A 858 -1.29 -41.39 -2.51
C TRP A 858 -0.19 -40.33 -2.32
N GLY A 859 1.04 -40.60 -2.77
CA GLY A 859 2.18 -39.68 -2.62
C GLY A 859 2.16 -38.43 -3.50
N ASN A 860 1.27 -38.35 -4.50
CA ASN A 860 1.04 -37.12 -5.27
C ASN A 860 -0.16 -36.32 -4.72
N ASN A 861 -1.06 -36.98 -3.98
CA ASN A 861 -2.32 -36.40 -3.48
C ASN A 861 -2.18 -35.81 -2.08
N VAL A 862 -1.36 -36.40 -1.21
CA VAL A 862 -1.03 -35.92 0.15
C VAL A 862 0.41 -35.43 0.19
#